data_AF-A0A2H9SP79-F1
#
_entry.id   AF-A0A2H9SP79-F1
#
_cell.length_a   1.000
_cell.length_b   1.000
_cell.length_c   1.000
_cell.angle_alpha   90.00
_cell.angle_beta   90.00
_cell.angle_gamma   90.00
#
_symmetry.space_group_name_H-M   'P 1'
#
loop_
_entity.id
_entity.type
_entity.pdbx_description
1 polymer ?
#
loop_
_entity_poly.entity_id
_entity_poly.type
_entity_poly.pdbx_seq_one_letter_code
_entity_poly.pdbx_strand_id
1 'polypeptide(L)'
;MAIVHGFSHIKIAAAGEVYSKGKSISHGNKTYRIINKNPIGHSLLNFAIVEPHYKKIKKNTVPIKVQFDDGEHVVGVKINSLAKRLSVSKHELLRHARNSTLEEYINKQIQVREAQIEKEFEIRGAKAWNPSIGHHPIHAFSQKFKARVSEIIWILGTCRVNVFKLLPFVKLSGRSLGKLSEARATRAYRRAVKQVPAYREFLRKNTSGNPGTFDKVPKTSKANYIKPNTLEATLIGGKFPEGGQFDTSTGTTGKPTVWVRSAKERDLNKKIINQIRQEIVGDAIFINAYALGSLSTGMTVHSALVDENLLISTGPDCEKVLEMIVELGSKGQKIVVTGYPSFMSRLIDRAAEEKINLKNYDLTAIVGGEAISEILRDRLTGADPQTPGGFKRVISSYGASDLDLNIGFETDFSVAIRKACLKNPALAKELFGEKVGSPMIFQYNPLFYYIESDSNGHLIYTSVSGKKVSPRIRYDSSDIGMTLEAQELMKKLKRFNIDIEYPKTNLPFLFVWGREGVAATFYAAKVIPEELEQAIQNSAELKDKVENYALHTYEDEKGEKRLDFWVELKAGAQVDASADNNQKLNEAILNHIRKQNSDFKRMDDIAILNNGLRPVLKLFSFGEGPMANQPPHKKKQYIYEDKLN
;
A
#
# COMPACT_ATOMS: atom_id res chain seq x y z
N MET A 1 -65.56 -44.23 4.69
CA MET A 1 -66.15 -44.03 3.34
C MET A 1 -66.66 -42.60 3.29
N ALA A 2 -66.29 -41.68 2.39
CA ALA A 2 -65.48 -41.74 1.18
C ALA A 2 -64.77 -40.38 0.93
N ILE A 3 -63.47 -40.49 0.63
CA ILE A 3 -62.59 -39.77 -0.31
C ILE A 3 -63.01 -38.38 -0.82
N VAL A 4 -62.14 -37.37 -0.62
CA VAL A 4 -61.67 -36.44 -1.68
C VAL A 4 -60.18 -36.14 -1.44
N HIS A 5 -59.37 -36.32 -2.50
CA HIS A 5 -57.94 -36.04 -2.58
C HIS A 5 -57.62 -34.54 -2.65
N GLY A 6 -56.48 -34.15 -2.08
CA GLY A 6 -55.84 -32.84 -2.31
C GLY A 6 -54.74 -32.54 -1.29
N PHE A 7 -53.54 -33.10 -1.48
CA PHE A 7 -52.39 -32.79 -0.64
C PHE A 7 -51.75 -31.47 -1.08
N SER A 8 -51.64 -30.48 -0.19
CA SER A 8 -50.80 -29.29 -0.39
C SER A 8 -49.43 -29.52 0.24
N HIS A 9 -48.44 -29.83 -0.59
CA HIS A 9 -47.05 -30.02 -0.19
C HIS A 9 -46.39 -28.69 0.22
N ILE A 10 -45.59 -28.69 1.28
CA ILE A 10 -44.56 -27.65 1.45
C ILE A 10 -43.42 -27.97 0.47
N LYS A 11 -43.48 -27.46 -0.77
CA LYS A 11 -42.32 -27.44 -1.65
C LYS A 11 -41.34 -26.38 -1.14
N ILE A 12 -40.46 -26.77 -0.22
CA ILE A 12 -39.25 -26.00 0.05
C ILE A 12 -38.31 -26.28 -1.12
N ALA A 13 -38.27 -25.38 -2.11
CA ALA A 13 -37.21 -25.40 -3.11
C ALA A 13 -35.87 -25.30 -2.36
N ALA A 14 -35.09 -26.38 -2.38
CA ALA A 14 -33.76 -26.53 -1.80
C ALA A 14 -33.64 -26.10 -0.32
N ALA A 15 -34.13 -26.95 0.59
CA ALA A 15 -33.67 -26.96 1.98
C ALA A 15 -32.21 -27.45 2.03
N GLY A 16 -31.26 -26.58 1.68
CA GLY A 16 -29.83 -26.85 1.81
C GLY A 16 -29.42 -26.93 3.29
N GLU A 17 -29.40 -28.16 3.80
CA GLU A 17 -28.67 -28.67 4.98
C GLU A 17 -29.36 -28.64 6.37
N VAL A 18 -29.60 -29.84 6.89
CA VAL A 18 -29.77 -30.12 8.33
C VAL A 18 -28.38 -30.37 8.94
N TYR A 19 -27.83 -29.41 9.67
CA TYR A 19 -26.54 -29.61 10.37
C TYR A 19 -26.72 -30.47 11.62
N SER A 20 -26.05 -31.64 11.65
CA SER A 20 -25.51 -32.21 12.88
C SER A 20 -24.05 -31.75 13.04
N LYS A 21 -23.63 -31.40 14.26
CA LYS A 21 -22.39 -30.68 14.59
C LYS A 21 -21.13 -31.24 13.91
N GLY A 22 -20.37 -30.34 13.29
CA GLY A 22 -18.99 -30.62 12.87
C GLY A 22 -18.18 -29.39 12.42
N LYS A 23 -18.17 -28.27 13.16
CA LYS A 23 -17.02 -27.34 13.32
C LYS A 23 -17.37 -26.08 14.12
N SER A 24 -16.50 -25.78 15.09
CA SER A 24 -16.43 -24.61 15.99
C SER A 24 -17.51 -24.50 17.08
N ILE A 25 -17.01 -24.60 18.31
CA ILE A 25 -17.74 -24.47 19.57
C ILE A 25 -17.85 -22.99 19.92
N SER A 26 -19.08 -22.50 20.08
CA SER A 26 -19.38 -21.48 21.09
C SER A 26 -20.57 -21.98 21.92
N HIS A 27 -20.51 -21.71 23.22
CA HIS A 27 -21.33 -22.37 24.25
C HIS A 27 -22.84 -22.06 24.11
N GLY A 28 -23.68 -23.10 24.10
CA GLY A 28 -25.14 -23.01 24.27
C GLY A 28 -25.99 -23.91 23.36
N ASN A 29 -26.38 -25.10 23.87
CA ASN A 29 -27.47 -26.02 23.44
C ASN A 29 -27.63 -26.44 21.95
N LYS A 30 -27.53 -27.76 21.71
CA LYS A 30 -27.88 -28.45 20.44
C LYS A 30 -29.36 -28.19 20.10
N THR A 31 -29.66 -27.45 19.02
CA THR A 31 -31.03 -27.26 18.53
C THR A 31 -31.03 -27.32 17.01
N TYR A 32 -31.76 -28.28 16.43
CA TYR A 32 -31.94 -28.39 14.98
C TYR A 32 -32.78 -27.21 14.47
N ARG A 33 -32.62 -26.81 13.19
CA ARG A 33 -33.36 -25.68 12.60
C ARG A 33 -33.80 -25.97 11.17
N ILE A 34 -34.95 -25.44 10.78
CA ILE A 34 -35.40 -25.41 9.38
C ILE A 34 -35.16 -24.00 8.85
N ILE A 35 -34.50 -23.93 7.69
CA ILE A 35 -34.13 -22.68 7.03
C ILE A 35 -34.64 -22.71 5.59
N ASN A 36 -35.53 -21.77 5.26
CA ASN A 36 -35.93 -21.52 3.87
C ASN A 36 -35.18 -20.26 3.39
N LYS A 37 -34.47 -20.34 2.25
CA LYS A 37 -33.70 -19.23 1.67
C LYS A 37 -34.27 -18.85 0.31
N ASN A 38 -34.24 -17.56 -0.02
CA ASN A 38 -34.54 -17.09 -1.38
C ASN A 38 -33.35 -17.33 -2.35
N PRO A 39 -33.53 -17.11 -3.67
CA PRO A 39 -32.49 -17.36 -4.70
C PRO A 39 -31.17 -16.59 -4.52
N ILE A 40 -31.16 -15.53 -3.71
CA ILE A 40 -29.97 -14.71 -3.39
C ILE A 40 -29.39 -15.03 -1.99
N GLY A 41 -29.81 -16.14 -1.36
CA GLY A 41 -29.23 -16.69 -0.14
C GLY A 41 -29.72 -16.08 1.18
N HIS A 42 -30.72 -15.20 1.16
CA HIS A 42 -31.34 -14.65 2.37
C HIS A 42 -32.34 -15.62 2.99
N SER A 43 -32.25 -15.87 4.30
CA SER A 43 -33.20 -16.74 5.02
C SER A 43 -34.58 -16.06 5.18
N LEU A 44 -35.57 -16.57 4.47
CA LEU A 44 -37.00 -16.19 4.54
C LEU A 44 -37.64 -16.70 5.84
N LEU A 45 -37.36 -17.96 6.22
CA LEU A 45 -37.75 -18.53 7.51
C LEU A 45 -36.55 -19.20 8.20
N ASN A 46 -36.47 -19.06 9.53
CA ASN A 46 -35.52 -19.79 10.37
C ASN A 46 -36.13 -20.06 11.76
N PHE A 47 -36.47 -21.31 12.02
CA PHE A 47 -37.07 -21.74 13.29
C PHE A 47 -36.41 -23.01 13.82
N ALA A 48 -36.37 -23.12 15.15
CA ALA A 48 -35.77 -24.26 15.84
C ALA A 48 -36.77 -25.42 15.97
N ILE A 49 -36.29 -26.64 15.67
CA ILE A 49 -37.02 -27.89 15.80
C ILE A 49 -36.43 -28.72 16.95
N VAL A 50 -37.29 -29.53 17.58
CA VAL A 50 -36.98 -30.18 18.85
C VAL A 50 -36.26 -31.53 18.68
N GLU A 51 -36.40 -32.22 17.55
CA GLU A 51 -35.58 -33.33 17.00
C GLU A 51 -36.37 -33.99 15.84
N PRO A 52 -35.72 -34.69 14.89
CA PRO A 52 -36.38 -35.25 13.70
C PRO A 52 -37.26 -36.49 13.96
N HIS A 53 -37.18 -37.13 15.14
CA HIS A 53 -37.99 -38.32 15.46
C HIS A 53 -38.69 -38.17 16.80
N TYR A 54 -39.96 -37.76 16.75
CA TYR A 54 -40.71 -37.36 17.92
C TYR A 54 -41.59 -38.50 18.45
N LYS A 55 -41.31 -39.02 19.67
CA LYS A 55 -42.16 -40.03 20.35
C LYS A 55 -43.03 -39.50 21.51
N LYS A 56 -42.84 -38.25 21.99
CA LYS A 56 -43.66 -37.64 23.07
C LYS A 56 -43.70 -36.10 23.00
N ILE A 57 -44.90 -35.51 23.09
CA ILE A 57 -45.15 -34.06 23.01
C ILE A 57 -44.73 -33.32 24.29
N LYS A 58 -43.76 -32.41 24.16
CA LYS A 58 -43.36 -31.41 25.15
C LYS A 58 -44.37 -30.26 25.17
N LYS A 59 -44.54 -29.62 26.33
CA LYS A 59 -45.41 -28.45 26.51
C LYS A 59 -44.99 -27.33 25.52
N ASN A 60 -45.95 -26.73 24.81
CA ASN A 60 -45.76 -25.64 23.83
C ASN A 60 -45.06 -25.98 22.49
N THR A 61 -45.15 -27.24 22.02
CA THR A 61 -44.73 -27.62 20.67
C THR A 61 -45.90 -28.10 19.82
N VAL A 62 -45.89 -27.78 18.53
CA VAL A 62 -46.83 -28.28 17.52
C VAL A 62 -46.10 -29.18 16.52
N PRO A 63 -46.67 -30.33 16.12
CA PRO A 63 -46.10 -31.16 15.06
C PRO A 63 -46.34 -30.50 13.69
N ILE A 64 -45.34 -30.58 12.82
CA ILE A 64 -45.41 -30.07 11.44
C ILE A 64 -44.72 -31.11 10.54
N LYS A 65 -45.36 -31.49 9.44
CA LYS A 65 -44.75 -32.32 8.39
C LYS A 65 -43.80 -31.48 7.55
N VAL A 66 -42.61 -32.00 7.33
CA VAL A 66 -41.55 -31.35 6.57
C VAL A 66 -40.97 -32.37 5.62
N GLN A 67 -40.89 -32.00 4.35
CA GLN A 67 -40.22 -32.81 3.33
C GLN A 67 -38.70 -32.59 3.44
N PHE A 68 -37.96 -33.67 3.66
CA PHE A 68 -36.51 -33.73 3.58
C PHE A 68 -36.11 -34.56 2.35
N ASP A 69 -34.80 -34.57 2.02
CA ASP A 69 -34.26 -35.30 0.87
C ASP A 69 -34.46 -36.83 0.98
N ASP A 70 -34.62 -37.34 2.21
CA ASP A 70 -34.81 -38.76 2.53
C ASP A 70 -36.28 -39.15 2.80
N GLY A 71 -37.22 -38.20 2.71
CA GLY A 71 -38.66 -38.46 2.90
C GLY A 71 -39.40 -37.39 3.71
N GLU A 72 -40.69 -37.61 3.95
CA GLU A 72 -41.51 -36.74 4.81
C GLU A 72 -41.32 -37.12 6.28
N HIS A 73 -40.99 -36.13 7.13
CA HIS A 73 -40.83 -36.33 8.57
C HIS A 73 -41.70 -35.36 9.36
N VAL A 74 -42.24 -35.81 10.49
CA VAL A 74 -42.99 -34.97 11.43
C VAL A 74 -42.03 -34.41 12.48
N VAL A 75 -41.88 -33.09 12.51
CA VAL A 75 -40.98 -32.40 13.45
C VAL A 75 -41.76 -31.56 14.45
N GLY A 76 -41.32 -31.54 15.71
CA GLY A 76 -41.90 -30.69 16.74
C GLY A 76 -41.33 -29.27 16.70
N VAL A 77 -42.20 -28.26 16.56
CA VAL A 77 -41.81 -26.84 16.51
C VAL A 77 -42.37 -26.07 17.70
N LYS A 78 -41.53 -25.24 18.34
CA LYS A 78 -41.99 -24.36 19.45
C LYS A 78 -42.94 -23.29 18.93
N ILE A 79 -44.18 -23.29 19.39
CA ILE A 79 -45.24 -22.44 18.83
C ILE A 79 -44.97 -20.94 18.95
N ASN A 80 -44.35 -20.50 20.06
CA ASN A 80 -43.98 -19.10 20.25
C ASN A 80 -42.89 -18.64 19.27
N SER A 81 -41.98 -19.54 18.91
CA SER A 81 -40.95 -19.24 17.90
C SER A 81 -41.57 -19.13 16.51
N LEU A 82 -42.56 -19.97 16.22
CA LEU A 82 -43.26 -19.97 14.94
C LEU A 82 -44.14 -18.72 14.78
N ALA A 83 -44.93 -18.38 15.80
CA ALA A 83 -45.75 -17.17 15.89
C ALA A 83 -44.93 -15.90 15.60
N LYS A 84 -43.78 -15.76 16.28
CA LYS A 84 -42.89 -14.61 16.11
C LYS A 84 -42.32 -14.49 14.69
N ARG A 85 -42.06 -15.61 14.02
CA ARG A 85 -41.45 -15.61 12.68
C ARG A 85 -42.46 -15.36 11.56
N LEU A 86 -43.68 -15.83 11.74
CA LEU A 86 -44.79 -15.60 10.81
C LEU A 86 -45.52 -14.27 11.10
N SER A 87 -45.18 -13.57 12.19
CA SER A 87 -45.85 -12.36 12.65
C SER A 87 -47.36 -12.55 12.89
N VAL A 88 -47.74 -13.73 13.39
CA VAL A 88 -49.12 -14.11 13.71
C VAL A 88 -49.25 -14.44 15.20
N SER A 89 -50.48 -14.46 15.72
CA SER A 89 -50.68 -14.78 17.13
C SER A 89 -50.49 -16.29 17.41
N LYS A 90 -50.02 -16.63 18.61
CA LYS A 90 -49.95 -18.04 19.04
C LYS A 90 -51.32 -18.71 19.07
N HIS A 91 -52.40 -17.95 19.31
CA HIS A 91 -53.76 -18.46 19.41
C HIS A 91 -54.30 -18.88 18.04
N GLU A 92 -53.98 -18.13 16.97
CA GLU A 92 -54.30 -18.53 15.60
C GLU A 92 -53.59 -19.81 15.19
N LEU A 93 -52.30 -19.94 15.51
CA LEU A 93 -51.56 -21.17 15.23
C LEU A 93 -52.13 -22.37 16.00
N LEU A 94 -52.55 -22.20 17.25
CA LEU A 94 -53.23 -23.27 18.00
C LEU A 94 -54.60 -23.64 17.41
N ARG A 95 -55.33 -22.65 16.88
CA ARG A 95 -56.63 -22.88 16.22
C ARG A 95 -56.46 -23.70 14.95
N HIS A 96 -55.50 -23.35 14.10
CA HIS A 96 -55.20 -24.12 12.89
C HIS A 96 -54.59 -25.50 13.19
N ALA A 97 -53.82 -25.63 14.28
CA ALA A 97 -53.34 -26.92 14.76
C ALA A 97 -54.48 -27.85 15.20
N ARG A 98 -55.52 -27.33 15.86
CA ARG A 98 -56.71 -28.10 16.26
C ARG A 98 -57.59 -28.51 15.08
N ASN A 99 -57.61 -27.68 14.04
CA ASN A 99 -58.42 -27.90 12.84
C ASN A 99 -57.65 -28.61 11.71
N SER A 100 -56.48 -29.19 11.99
CA SER A 100 -55.63 -29.88 11.00
C SER A 100 -55.28 -29.06 9.74
N THR A 101 -55.30 -27.72 9.83
CA THR A 101 -55.02 -26.79 8.71
C THR A 101 -53.74 -25.99 8.93
N LEU A 102 -52.91 -26.40 9.90
CA LEU A 102 -51.73 -25.66 10.32
C LEU A 102 -50.69 -25.49 9.20
N GLU A 103 -50.44 -26.53 8.42
CA GLU A 103 -49.43 -26.52 7.35
C GLU A 103 -49.84 -25.61 6.20
N GLU A 104 -51.11 -25.70 5.78
CA GLU A 104 -51.69 -24.84 4.76
C GLU A 104 -51.68 -23.36 5.19
N TYR A 105 -52.03 -23.09 6.45
CA TYR A 105 -51.98 -21.75 7.02
C TYR A 105 -50.55 -21.20 7.07
N ILE A 106 -49.57 -22.02 7.47
CA ILE A 106 -48.16 -21.63 7.49
C ILE A 106 -47.67 -21.29 6.07
N ASN A 107 -47.96 -22.14 5.08
CA ASN A 107 -47.59 -21.89 3.68
C ASN A 107 -48.18 -20.58 3.16
N LYS A 108 -49.46 -20.33 3.44
CA LYS A 108 -50.13 -19.08 3.06
C LYS A 108 -49.46 -17.86 3.70
N GLN A 109 -49.08 -17.95 4.98
CA GLN A 109 -48.37 -16.85 5.65
C GLN A 109 -46.95 -16.66 5.13
N ILE A 110 -46.27 -17.72 4.71
CA ILE A 110 -44.95 -17.64 4.04
C ILE A 110 -45.08 -16.88 2.72
N GLN A 111 -46.04 -17.23 1.87
CA GLN A 111 -46.28 -16.55 0.60
C GLN A 111 -46.63 -15.07 0.78
N VAL A 112 -47.49 -14.74 1.75
CA VAL A 112 -47.80 -13.35 2.09
C VAL A 112 -46.55 -12.59 2.53
N ARG A 113 -45.66 -13.24 3.28
CA ARG A 113 -44.41 -12.64 3.74
C ARG A 113 -43.39 -12.47 2.62
N GLU A 114 -43.30 -13.42 1.70
CA GLU A 114 -42.48 -13.33 0.49
C GLU A 114 -42.93 -12.15 -0.38
N ALA A 115 -44.22 -12.03 -0.65
CA ALA A 115 -44.79 -10.92 -1.42
C ALA A 115 -44.60 -9.55 -0.74
N GLN A 116 -44.70 -9.47 0.60
CA GLN A 116 -44.37 -8.26 1.35
C GLN A 116 -42.90 -7.88 1.25
N ILE A 117 -42.00 -8.87 1.31
CA ILE A 117 -40.56 -8.64 1.17
C ILE A 117 -40.22 -8.19 -0.25
N GLU A 118 -40.79 -8.79 -1.28
CA GLU A 118 -40.62 -8.36 -2.68
C GLU A 118 -41.08 -6.92 -2.89
N LYS A 119 -42.24 -6.55 -2.33
CA LYS A 119 -42.77 -5.18 -2.39
C LYS A 119 -41.91 -4.18 -1.60
N GLU A 120 -41.37 -4.58 -0.44
CA GLU A 120 -40.37 -3.78 0.30
C GLU A 120 -39.06 -3.62 -0.48
N PHE A 121 -38.70 -4.60 -1.32
CA PHE A 121 -37.53 -4.54 -2.21
C PHE A 121 -37.75 -3.61 -3.42
N GLU A 122 -38.92 -3.65 -4.08
CA GLU A 122 -39.27 -2.71 -5.16
C GLU A 122 -39.29 -1.25 -4.66
N ILE A 123 -39.88 -1.01 -3.48
CA ILE A 123 -39.93 0.32 -2.86
C ILE A 123 -38.51 0.81 -2.48
N ARG A 124 -37.58 -0.10 -2.14
CA ARG A 124 -36.17 0.22 -1.87
C ARG A 124 -35.31 0.40 -3.13
N GLY A 125 -35.65 -0.28 -4.23
CA GLY A 125 -34.99 -0.14 -5.53
C GLY A 125 -35.12 1.27 -6.12
N ALA A 126 -36.27 1.92 -5.88
CA ALA A 126 -36.55 3.26 -6.42
C ALA A 126 -35.99 4.43 -5.57
N LYS A 127 -35.54 4.20 -4.33
CA LYS A 127 -35.17 5.30 -3.40
C LYS A 127 -33.85 5.14 -2.61
N ALA A 128 -33.04 4.11 -2.84
CA ALA A 128 -31.86 3.90 -2.01
C ALA A 128 -30.60 3.48 -2.77
N TRP A 129 -29.82 4.45 -3.24
CA TRP A 129 -28.36 4.29 -3.17
C TRP A 129 -27.94 4.44 -1.70
N ASN A 130 -28.18 3.39 -0.90
CA ASN A 130 -27.72 3.28 0.47
C ASN A 130 -26.82 2.03 0.57
N PRO A 131 -25.49 2.18 0.65
CA PRO A 131 -24.55 1.07 0.64
C PRO A 131 -24.44 0.48 2.05
N SER A 132 -25.54 -0.10 2.55
CA SER A 132 -25.48 -1.04 3.66
C SER A 132 -25.29 -2.44 3.09
N ILE A 133 -24.02 -2.85 2.99
CA ILE A 133 -23.59 -4.17 2.53
C ILE A 133 -24.30 -5.26 3.34
N GLY A 134 -25.01 -6.13 2.63
CA GLY A 134 -25.52 -7.40 3.16
C GLY A 134 -24.35 -8.31 3.56
N HIS A 135 -24.12 -8.40 4.87
CA HIS A 135 -23.40 -9.48 5.54
C HIS A 135 -24.20 -9.78 6.82
N HIS A 136 -24.28 -11.06 7.21
CA HIS A 136 -24.99 -11.50 8.42
C HIS A 136 -24.63 -10.59 9.62
N PRO A 137 -25.60 -10.09 10.42
CA PRO A 137 -25.38 -9.06 11.43
C PRO A 137 -24.27 -9.40 12.45
N ILE A 138 -23.98 -10.69 12.66
CA ILE A 138 -22.92 -11.19 13.55
C ILE A 138 -21.52 -10.91 12.98
N HIS A 139 -21.31 -11.05 11.66
CA HIS A 139 -20.03 -10.74 11.02
C HIS A 139 -19.79 -9.23 10.91
N ALA A 140 -20.84 -8.46 10.60
CA ALA A 140 -20.77 -7.00 10.60
C ALA A 140 -20.52 -6.45 12.02
N PHE A 141 -21.13 -7.06 13.05
CA PHE A 141 -20.87 -6.73 14.45
C PHE A 141 -19.45 -7.10 14.87
N SER A 142 -18.96 -8.31 14.56
CA SER A 142 -17.60 -8.75 14.87
C SER A 142 -16.54 -7.87 14.19
N GLN A 143 -16.73 -7.53 12.91
CA GLN A 143 -15.85 -6.61 12.17
C GLN A 143 -15.89 -5.19 12.75
N LYS A 144 -17.08 -4.64 13.05
CA LYS A 144 -17.23 -3.33 13.69
C LYS A 144 -16.65 -3.31 15.10
N PHE A 145 -16.85 -4.37 15.88
CA PHE A 145 -16.33 -4.54 17.24
C PHE A 145 -14.80 -4.65 17.21
N LYS A 146 -14.23 -5.52 16.39
CA LYS A 146 -12.76 -5.63 16.20
C LYS A 146 -12.15 -4.32 15.73
N ALA A 147 -12.80 -3.60 14.81
CA ALA A 147 -12.33 -2.30 14.33
C ALA A 147 -12.48 -1.17 15.35
N ARG A 148 -13.43 -1.27 16.28
CA ARG A 148 -13.68 -0.27 17.34
C ARG A 148 -12.82 -0.54 18.56
N VAL A 149 -12.62 -1.81 18.92
CA VAL A 149 -11.62 -2.26 19.90
C VAL A 149 -10.21 -1.92 19.42
N SER A 150 -9.89 -2.10 18.13
CA SER A 150 -8.59 -1.69 17.60
C SER A 150 -8.42 -0.17 17.55
N GLU A 151 -9.49 0.59 17.30
CA GLU A 151 -9.46 2.05 17.41
C GLU A 151 -9.31 2.50 18.86
N ILE A 152 -9.87 1.79 19.83
CA ILE A 152 -9.63 2.02 21.27
C ILE A 152 -8.19 1.65 21.64
N ILE A 153 -7.67 0.50 21.19
CA ILE A 153 -6.26 0.11 21.39
C ILE A 153 -5.31 1.14 20.74
N TRP A 154 -5.70 1.69 19.58
CA TRP A 154 -4.93 2.70 18.87
C TRP A 154 -5.05 4.09 19.51
N ILE A 155 -6.23 4.51 19.97
CA ILE A 155 -6.44 5.76 20.71
C ILE A 155 -5.71 5.69 22.05
N LEU A 156 -5.81 4.58 22.78
CA LEU A 156 -5.03 4.36 24.00
C LEU A 156 -3.53 4.36 23.66
N GLY A 157 -3.13 3.65 22.59
CA GLY A 157 -1.73 3.55 22.17
C GLY A 157 -1.09 4.80 21.55
N THR A 158 -1.87 5.75 21.04
CA THR A 158 -1.38 6.99 20.41
C THR A 158 -1.70 8.25 21.22
N CYS A 159 -2.61 8.19 22.19
CA CYS A 159 -2.99 9.36 23.00
C CYS A 159 -2.45 9.31 24.44
N ARG A 160 -2.25 8.14 25.06
CA ARG A 160 -1.63 8.02 26.40
C ARG A 160 -1.03 6.62 26.57
N VAL A 161 0.31 6.55 26.62
CA VAL A 161 1.13 5.35 26.90
C VAL A 161 1.49 4.50 25.67
N ASN A 162 2.78 4.50 25.32
CA ASN A 162 3.68 3.38 24.96
C ASN A 162 3.10 2.01 24.51
N VAL A 163 1.97 1.92 23.78
CA VAL A 163 1.51 0.64 23.23
C VAL A 163 2.42 0.15 22.10
N PHE A 164 3.23 1.00 21.48
CA PHE A 164 4.34 0.55 20.63
C PHE A 164 5.43 -0.21 21.41
N LYS A 165 5.67 0.13 22.69
CA LYS A 165 6.46 -0.73 23.58
C LYS A 165 5.72 -2.00 23.96
N LEU A 166 4.39 -2.07 23.80
CA LEU A 166 3.58 -3.28 24.02
C LEU A 166 3.38 -4.13 22.75
N LEU A 167 3.59 -3.62 21.54
CA LEU A 167 3.56 -4.42 20.30
C LEU A 167 4.56 -5.59 20.29
N PRO A 168 5.77 -5.48 20.88
CA PRO A 168 6.64 -6.64 21.13
C PRO A 168 6.01 -7.69 22.07
N PHE A 169 5.19 -7.25 23.03
CA PHE A 169 4.56 -8.12 24.04
C PHE A 169 3.25 -8.75 23.55
N VAL A 170 2.51 -8.05 22.69
CA VAL A 170 1.40 -8.61 21.93
C VAL A 170 1.97 -9.12 20.61
N LYS A 171 2.62 -10.30 20.63
CA LYS A 171 3.10 -11.04 19.44
C LYS A 171 1.95 -11.38 18.48
N LEU A 172 1.32 -10.38 17.89
CA LEU A 172 0.43 -10.55 16.77
C LEU A 172 1.31 -11.03 15.61
N SER A 173 1.04 -12.25 15.16
CA SER A 173 1.64 -12.78 13.94
C SER A 173 1.39 -11.83 12.77
N GLY A 174 2.29 -11.80 11.77
CA GLY A 174 2.13 -10.96 10.58
C GLY A 174 0.75 -11.13 9.94
N ARG A 175 0.30 -12.38 9.83
CA ARG A 175 -1.05 -12.77 9.42
C ARG A 175 -2.19 -12.11 10.20
N SER A 176 -2.05 -11.91 11.52
CA SER A 176 -3.06 -11.22 12.35
C SER A 176 -3.07 -9.71 12.07
N LEU A 177 -1.91 -9.10 11.87
CA LEU A 177 -1.79 -7.70 11.48
C LEU A 177 -2.36 -7.44 10.08
N GLY A 178 -2.12 -8.34 9.12
CA GLY A 178 -2.69 -8.27 7.77
C GLY A 178 -4.22 -8.30 7.79
N LYS A 179 -4.82 -9.27 8.49
CA LYS A 179 -6.30 -9.35 8.65
C LYS A 179 -6.90 -8.11 9.33
N LEU A 180 -6.18 -7.55 10.31
CA LEU A 180 -6.62 -6.34 10.98
C LEU A 180 -6.55 -5.12 10.05
N SER A 181 -5.50 -5.02 9.24
CA SER A 181 -5.32 -3.99 8.24
C SER A 181 -6.44 -4.02 7.20
N GLU A 182 -6.73 -5.18 6.63
CA GLU A 182 -7.82 -5.40 5.67
C GLU A 182 -9.20 -5.01 6.26
N ALA A 183 -9.46 -5.37 7.53
CA ALA A 183 -10.68 -4.97 8.22
C ALA A 183 -10.79 -3.44 8.37
N ARG A 184 -9.67 -2.75 8.66
CA ARG A 184 -9.64 -1.28 8.72
C ARG A 184 -9.77 -0.65 7.32
N ALA A 185 -9.20 -1.27 6.29
CA ALA A 185 -9.37 -0.86 4.90
C ALA A 185 -10.84 -0.94 4.46
N THR A 186 -11.52 -2.04 4.81
CA THR A 186 -12.96 -2.21 4.60
C THR A 186 -13.78 -1.13 5.32
N ARG A 187 -13.39 -0.77 6.55
CA ARG A 187 -14.03 0.33 7.29
C ARG A 187 -13.78 1.69 6.62
N ALA A 188 -12.55 1.95 6.17
CA ALA A 188 -12.20 3.18 5.46
C ALA A 188 -13.00 3.33 4.17
N TYR A 189 -13.12 2.25 3.38
CA TYR A 189 -13.97 2.17 2.21
C TYR A 189 -15.41 2.55 2.55
N ARG A 190 -16.06 1.85 3.50
CA ARG A 190 -17.46 2.13 3.91
C ARG A 190 -17.68 3.58 4.30
N ARG A 191 -16.71 4.17 4.98
CA ARG A 191 -16.77 5.58 5.35
C ARG A 191 -16.62 6.49 4.14
N ALA A 192 -15.70 6.21 3.23
CA ALA A 192 -15.53 6.97 2.00
C ALA A 192 -16.82 6.95 1.16
N VAL A 193 -17.49 5.80 1.03
CA VAL A 193 -18.78 5.70 0.34
C VAL A 193 -19.84 6.63 0.97
N LYS A 194 -19.87 6.69 2.30
CA LYS A 194 -20.83 7.53 3.03
C LYS A 194 -20.49 9.01 2.95
N GLN A 195 -19.20 9.36 3.02
CA GLN A 195 -18.79 10.73 3.36
C GLN A 195 -18.09 11.47 2.23
N VAL A 196 -17.57 10.81 1.19
CA VAL A 196 -16.78 11.47 0.13
C VAL A 196 -17.61 11.52 -1.16
N PRO A 197 -18.05 12.72 -1.61
CA PRO A 197 -18.92 12.86 -2.79
C PRO A 197 -18.35 12.22 -4.06
N ALA A 198 -17.10 12.54 -4.42
CA ALA A 198 -16.45 12.01 -5.62
C ALA A 198 -16.30 10.49 -5.56
N TYR A 199 -16.05 9.92 -4.38
CA TYR A 199 -15.90 8.47 -4.25
C TYR A 199 -17.22 7.73 -4.47
N ARG A 200 -18.33 8.30 -4.01
CA ARG A 200 -19.67 7.79 -4.28
C ARG A 200 -19.97 7.77 -5.77
N GLU A 201 -19.68 8.87 -6.46
CA GLU A 201 -19.90 8.94 -7.91
C GLU A 201 -18.98 7.99 -8.68
N PHE A 202 -17.72 7.89 -8.27
CA PHE A 202 -16.77 6.92 -8.82
C PHE A 202 -17.30 5.49 -8.73
N LEU A 203 -17.83 5.08 -7.57
CA LEU A 203 -18.40 3.74 -7.40
C LEU A 203 -19.67 3.53 -8.22
N ARG A 204 -20.53 4.54 -8.35
CA ARG A 204 -21.75 4.45 -9.17
C ARG A 204 -21.41 4.17 -10.64
N LYS A 205 -20.31 4.73 -11.14
CA LYS A 205 -19.84 4.53 -12.52
C LYS A 205 -19.09 3.21 -12.73
N ASN A 206 -18.40 2.70 -11.72
CA ASN A 206 -17.46 1.59 -11.85
C ASN A 206 -17.90 0.30 -11.14
N THR A 207 -19.10 0.28 -10.54
CA THR A 207 -19.66 -0.91 -9.88
C THR A 207 -21.15 -1.05 -10.18
N SER A 208 -21.58 -2.27 -10.51
CA SER A 208 -23.01 -2.60 -10.68
C SER A 208 -23.72 -2.90 -9.35
N GLY A 209 -23.07 -2.66 -8.21
CA GLY A 209 -23.59 -3.00 -6.89
C GLY A 209 -22.50 -3.18 -5.83
N ASN A 210 -22.85 -3.87 -4.74
CA ASN A 210 -21.91 -4.16 -3.67
C ASN A 210 -20.84 -5.17 -4.15
N PRO A 211 -19.53 -4.84 -4.07
CA PRO A 211 -18.46 -5.73 -4.53
C PRO A 211 -18.34 -7.05 -3.72
N GLY A 212 -19.03 -7.15 -2.58
CA GLY A 212 -19.05 -8.35 -1.74
C GLY A 212 -17.81 -8.45 -0.85
N THR A 213 -16.63 -8.44 -1.46
CA THR A 213 -15.32 -8.48 -0.79
C THR A 213 -14.49 -7.23 -1.12
N PHE A 214 -13.50 -6.93 -0.28
CA PHE A 214 -12.72 -5.69 -0.40
C PHE A 214 -11.81 -5.69 -1.65
N ASP A 215 -11.24 -6.84 -1.98
CA ASP A 215 -10.41 -7.09 -3.17
C ASP A 215 -11.17 -6.89 -4.50
N LYS A 216 -12.50 -6.78 -4.46
CA LYS A 216 -13.36 -6.47 -5.62
C LYS A 216 -13.76 -5.01 -5.73
N VAL A 217 -13.39 -4.16 -4.77
CA VAL A 217 -13.60 -2.71 -4.87
C VAL A 217 -12.75 -2.16 -6.02
N PRO A 218 -13.27 -1.37 -6.97
CA PRO A 218 -12.47 -0.85 -8.07
C PRO A 218 -11.28 -0.01 -7.59
N LYS A 219 -10.16 -0.16 -8.29
CA LYS A 219 -8.95 0.62 -8.00
C LYS A 219 -9.16 2.08 -8.40
N THR A 220 -8.78 2.99 -7.51
CA THR A 220 -8.66 4.41 -7.82
C THR A 220 -7.24 4.73 -8.27
N SER A 221 -7.05 5.80 -9.03
CA SER A 221 -5.75 6.29 -9.44
C SER A 221 -5.79 7.80 -9.60
N LYS A 222 -4.62 8.41 -9.78
CA LYS A 222 -4.57 9.84 -10.09
C LYS A 222 -5.36 10.18 -11.35
N ALA A 223 -5.30 9.31 -12.37
CA ALA A 223 -5.93 9.53 -13.66
C ALA A 223 -7.45 9.32 -13.64
N ASN A 224 -7.94 8.26 -12.99
CA ASN A 224 -9.37 7.91 -13.03
C ASN A 224 -10.21 8.53 -11.90
N TYR A 225 -9.56 9.02 -10.83
CA TYR A 225 -10.26 9.44 -9.62
C TYR A 225 -9.84 10.84 -9.15
N ILE A 226 -8.56 11.18 -9.13
CA ILE A 226 -8.13 12.50 -8.63
C ILE A 226 -8.35 13.59 -9.69
N LYS A 227 -7.73 13.47 -10.87
CA LYS A 227 -7.79 14.49 -11.93
C LYS A 227 -9.21 14.80 -12.44
N PRO A 228 -10.14 13.82 -12.55
CA PRO A 228 -11.49 14.10 -13.07
C PRO A 228 -12.43 14.81 -12.08
N ASN A 229 -12.02 15.00 -10.83
CA ASN A 229 -12.88 15.56 -9.77
C ASN A 229 -12.31 16.87 -9.22
N THR A 230 -13.19 17.74 -8.72
CA THR A 230 -12.76 18.92 -7.96
C THR A 230 -12.10 18.50 -6.65
N LEU A 231 -11.22 19.34 -6.12
CA LEU A 231 -10.47 19.04 -4.90
C LEU A 231 -11.42 18.74 -3.74
N GLU A 232 -12.42 19.59 -3.53
CA GLU A 232 -13.44 19.52 -2.50
C GLU A 232 -14.24 18.21 -2.57
N ALA A 233 -14.63 17.78 -3.77
CA ALA A 233 -15.41 16.57 -3.96
C ALA A 233 -14.65 15.31 -3.52
N THR A 234 -13.31 15.35 -3.54
CA THR A 234 -12.45 14.26 -3.03
C THR A 234 -12.24 14.29 -1.51
N LEU A 235 -12.84 15.26 -0.80
CA LEU A 235 -12.74 15.42 0.64
C LEU A 235 -13.96 14.86 1.37
N ILE A 236 -13.77 14.49 2.64
CA ILE A 236 -14.85 14.16 3.56
C ILE A 236 -15.82 15.34 3.64
N GLY A 237 -17.09 15.05 3.35
CA GLY A 237 -18.19 16.02 3.37
C GLY A 237 -18.19 16.99 2.19
N GLY A 238 -17.31 16.84 1.19
CA GLY A 238 -17.25 17.78 0.07
C GLY A 238 -16.76 19.17 0.45
N LYS A 239 -16.01 19.30 1.56
CA LYS A 239 -15.63 20.59 2.13
C LYS A 239 -14.18 20.58 2.63
N PHE A 240 -13.55 21.75 2.60
CA PHE A 240 -12.24 21.94 3.21
C PHE A 240 -12.30 21.77 4.73
N PRO A 241 -11.23 21.25 5.36
CA PRO A 241 -11.10 21.26 6.81
C PRO A 241 -10.94 22.71 7.32
N GLU A 242 -11.39 22.98 8.54
CA GLU A 242 -11.26 24.31 9.18
C GLU A 242 -9.81 24.77 9.34
N GLY A 243 -8.88 23.83 9.48
CA GLY A 243 -7.45 24.08 9.56
C GLY A 243 -6.65 22.95 8.95
N GLY A 244 -5.53 23.29 8.31
CA GLY A 244 -4.79 22.34 7.51
C GLY A 244 -3.65 22.96 6.73
N GLN A 245 -3.23 22.25 5.68
CA GLN A 245 -2.17 22.62 4.77
C GLN A 245 -2.55 22.17 3.36
N PHE A 246 -2.14 22.96 2.38
CA PHE A 246 -2.15 22.59 0.96
C PHE A 246 -0.73 22.23 0.55
N ASP A 247 -0.59 21.09 -0.12
CA ASP A 247 0.69 20.63 -0.65
C ASP A 247 0.59 20.36 -2.14
N THR A 248 1.73 20.41 -2.83
CA THR A 248 1.83 20.04 -4.23
C THR A 248 2.82 18.90 -4.42
N SER A 249 2.53 18.05 -5.40
CA SER A 249 3.52 17.08 -5.91
C SER A 249 4.62 17.80 -6.70
N THR A 250 5.84 17.27 -6.70
CA THR A 250 7.02 17.85 -7.38
C THR A 250 6.90 18.02 -8.90
N GLY A 251 5.84 17.49 -9.53
CA GLY A 251 5.45 17.85 -10.90
C GLY A 251 6.47 17.47 -11.98
N THR A 252 6.99 16.24 -11.96
CA THR A 252 7.96 15.77 -12.97
C THR A 252 7.33 15.50 -14.34
N THR A 253 6.00 15.39 -14.45
CA THR A 253 5.30 15.03 -15.71
C THR A 253 4.01 15.83 -15.97
N GLY A 254 4.02 17.14 -15.66
CA GLY A 254 2.94 18.08 -15.98
C GLY A 254 2.47 18.93 -14.80
N LYS A 255 1.25 19.46 -14.86
CA LYS A 255 0.70 20.37 -13.84
C LYS A 255 0.69 19.71 -12.45
N PRO A 256 1.34 20.30 -11.43
CA PRO A 256 1.33 19.78 -10.07
C PRO A 256 -0.07 19.52 -9.54
N THR A 257 -0.28 18.38 -8.90
CA THR A 257 -1.55 18.07 -8.22
C THR A 257 -1.52 18.67 -6.81
N VAL A 258 -2.60 19.37 -6.43
CA VAL A 258 -2.79 19.94 -5.10
C VAL A 258 -3.42 18.90 -4.17
N TRP A 259 -2.94 18.82 -2.94
CA TRP A 259 -3.40 17.94 -1.88
C TRP A 259 -3.81 18.74 -0.65
N VAL A 260 -4.80 18.24 0.10
CA VAL A 260 -5.27 18.87 1.34
C VAL A 260 -4.98 17.96 2.52
N ARG A 261 -4.32 18.52 3.55
CA ARG A 261 -4.01 17.84 4.81
C ARG A 261 -4.71 18.57 5.94
N SER A 262 -5.56 17.89 6.72
CA SER A 262 -6.19 18.51 7.89
C SER A 262 -5.21 18.64 9.07
N ALA A 263 -5.46 19.55 10.00
CA ALA A 263 -4.69 19.66 11.24
C ALA A 263 -4.64 18.32 12.02
N LYS A 264 -5.74 17.57 12.06
CA LYS A 264 -5.82 16.25 12.71
C LYS A 264 -4.96 15.20 12.03
N GLU A 265 -4.85 15.28 10.71
CA GLU A 265 -4.00 14.41 9.91
C GLU A 265 -2.52 14.73 10.12
N ARG A 266 -2.16 16.02 10.17
CA ARG A 266 -0.81 16.47 10.47
C ARG A 266 -0.36 16.09 11.88
N ASP A 267 -1.21 16.26 12.90
CA ASP A 267 -0.93 15.81 14.28
C ASP A 267 -0.65 14.30 14.35
N LEU A 268 -1.38 13.50 13.58
CA LEU A 268 -1.12 12.07 13.50
C LEU A 268 0.24 11.79 12.83
N ASN A 269 0.51 12.42 11.70
CA ASN A 269 1.77 12.23 10.98
C ASN A 269 2.97 12.63 11.84
N LYS A 270 2.88 13.77 12.54
CA LYS A 270 3.84 14.23 13.55
C LYS A 270 4.18 13.12 14.55
N LYS A 271 3.17 12.56 15.23
CA LYS A 271 3.36 11.51 16.24
C LYS A 271 4.06 10.27 15.66
N ILE A 272 3.69 9.88 14.45
CA ILE A 272 4.29 8.72 13.76
C ILE A 272 5.76 8.99 13.43
N ILE A 273 6.06 10.15 12.82
CA ILE A 273 7.43 10.53 12.45
C ILE A 273 8.31 10.65 13.71
N ASN A 274 7.85 11.33 14.77
CA ASN A 274 8.62 11.49 15.99
C ASN A 274 8.90 10.17 16.70
N GLN A 275 7.98 9.21 16.61
CA GLN A 275 8.21 7.89 17.17
C GLN A 275 9.22 7.09 16.35
N ILE A 276 9.06 7.03 15.02
CA ILE A 276 9.97 6.30 14.13
C ILE A 276 11.37 6.90 14.20
N ARG A 277 11.51 8.23 14.17
CA ARG A 277 12.82 8.88 14.31
C ARG A 277 13.45 8.56 15.68
N GLN A 278 12.68 8.52 16.78
CA GLN A 278 13.24 8.19 18.09
C GLN A 278 13.80 6.76 18.11
N GLU A 279 13.12 5.81 17.46
CA GLU A 279 13.58 4.43 17.34
C GLU A 279 14.83 4.29 16.45
N ILE A 280 14.93 5.11 15.41
CA ILE A 280 16.02 5.05 14.43
C ILE A 280 17.25 5.82 14.91
N VAL A 281 17.10 7.10 15.28
CA VAL A 281 18.22 8.02 15.54
C VAL A 281 18.32 8.47 16.99
N GLY A 282 17.26 8.36 17.79
CA GLY A 282 17.22 8.87 19.16
C GLY A 282 17.24 10.41 19.22
N ASP A 283 17.84 10.94 20.29
CA ASP A 283 17.95 12.39 20.51
C ASP A 283 19.04 12.98 19.61
N ALA A 284 18.67 14.00 18.81
CA ALA A 284 19.55 14.66 17.86
C ALA A 284 19.01 16.04 17.47
N ILE A 285 19.87 16.90 16.93
CA ILE A 285 19.48 18.14 16.26
C ILE A 285 19.27 17.85 14.77
N PHE A 286 18.20 18.36 14.20
CA PHE A 286 17.84 18.13 12.80
C PHE A 286 18.20 19.31 11.91
N ILE A 287 18.85 19.03 10.79
CA ILE A 287 19.03 19.97 9.68
C ILE A 287 18.15 19.50 8.53
N ASN A 288 17.06 20.22 8.29
CA ASN A 288 16.11 19.90 7.23
C ASN A 288 16.53 20.57 5.91
N ALA A 289 17.20 19.77 5.08
CA ALA A 289 17.69 20.15 3.75
C ALA A 289 16.75 19.71 2.60
N TYR A 290 15.50 19.34 2.88
CA TYR A 290 14.50 19.20 1.83
C TYR A 290 14.06 20.56 1.30
N ALA A 291 13.68 20.61 0.03
CA ALA A 291 13.07 21.79 -0.55
C ALA A 291 11.83 22.24 0.25
N LEU A 292 11.81 23.52 0.60
CA LEU A 292 10.77 24.18 1.37
C LEU A 292 9.74 24.83 0.43
N GLY A 293 8.60 25.26 0.99
CA GLY A 293 7.51 25.89 0.24
C GLY A 293 6.35 24.94 -0.03
N SER A 294 5.72 25.05 -1.20
CA SER A 294 4.50 24.29 -1.54
C SER A 294 4.73 22.80 -1.78
N LEU A 295 5.97 22.33 -1.81
CA LEU A 295 6.31 20.92 -1.94
C LEU A 295 6.06 20.17 -0.62
N SER A 296 5.36 19.04 -0.70
CA SER A 296 4.90 18.32 0.50
C SER A 296 6.02 17.93 1.49
N THR A 297 7.24 17.64 1.03
CA THR A 297 8.27 17.02 1.87
C THR A 297 8.82 17.95 2.94
N GLY A 298 9.45 19.06 2.56
CA GLY A 298 10.20 19.90 3.49
C GLY A 298 9.35 20.53 4.58
N MET A 299 8.17 21.07 4.24
CA MET A 299 7.26 21.69 5.22
C MET A 299 6.61 20.66 6.16
N THR A 300 6.35 19.45 5.69
CA THR A 300 5.82 18.38 6.55
C THR A 300 6.88 17.86 7.51
N VAL A 301 8.13 17.66 7.06
CA VAL A 301 9.24 17.28 7.94
C VAL A 301 9.47 18.34 9.00
N HIS A 302 9.51 19.63 8.61
CA HIS A 302 9.61 20.74 9.55
C HIS A 302 8.49 20.69 10.59
N SER A 303 7.23 20.67 10.14
CA SER A 303 6.06 20.66 11.03
C SER A 303 5.96 19.42 11.92
N ALA A 304 6.50 18.28 11.47
CA ALA A 304 6.48 17.04 12.24
C ALA A 304 7.54 17.03 13.34
N LEU A 305 8.69 17.65 13.13
CA LEU A 305 9.83 17.53 14.04
C LEU A 305 9.94 18.69 15.04
N VAL A 306 9.63 19.92 14.64
CA VAL A 306 9.98 21.15 15.39
C VAL A 306 9.43 21.22 16.83
N ASP A 307 8.30 20.58 17.12
CA ASP A 307 7.69 20.63 18.46
C ASP A 307 8.37 19.70 19.49
N GLU A 308 9.12 18.70 19.03
CA GLU A 308 9.76 17.68 19.89
C GLU A 308 11.28 17.60 19.66
N ASN A 309 11.83 18.50 18.84
CA ASN A 309 13.22 18.50 18.40
C ASN A 309 13.74 19.91 18.20
N LEU A 310 15.05 20.08 18.41
CA LEU A 310 15.77 21.20 17.82
C LEU A 310 15.93 20.93 16.32
N LEU A 311 15.43 21.85 15.50
CA LEU A 311 15.46 21.75 14.05
C LEU A 311 15.77 23.10 13.43
N ILE A 312 16.64 23.09 12.42
CA ILE A 312 16.81 24.20 11.48
C ILE A 312 16.43 23.74 10.07
N SER A 313 15.70 24.58 9.35
CA SER A 313 15.32 24.35 7.95
C SER A 313 16.16 25.22 7.04
N THR A 314 17.16 24.62 6.40
CA THR A 314 18.07 25.30 5.46
C THR A 314 17.57 25.23 4.02
N GLY A 315 16.77 24.20 3.70
CA GLY A 315 16.60 23.80 2.30
C GLY A 315 17.85 23.13 1.74
N PRO A 316 17.84 22.74 0.45
CA PRO A 316 18.96 22.05 -0.21
C PRO A 316 20.07 23.05 -0.57
N ASP A 317 20.66 23.68 0.44
CA ASP A 317 21.72 24.69 0.38
C ASP A 317 22.95 24.10 1.08
N CYS A 318 23.98 23.73 0.31
CA CYS A 318 25.12 23.01 0.84
C CYS A 318 25.91 23.87 1.84
N GLU A 319 26.13 25.14 1.51
CA GLU A 319 26.88 26.09 2.32
C GLU A 319 26.23 26.23 3.70
N LYS A 320 24.93 26.53 3.76
CA LYS A 320 24.22 26.66 5.04
C LYS A 320 24.17 25.36 5.84
N VAL A 321 24.05 24.21 5.16
CA VAL A 321 24.06 22.91 5.85
C VAL A 321 25.44 22.66 6.47
N LEU A 322 26.54 22.94 5.76
CA LEU A 322 27.90 22.77 6.27
C LEU A 322 28.20 23.73 7.42
N GLU A 323 27.82 25.00 7.31
CA GLU A 323 27.92 25.98 8.40
C GLU A 323 27.25 25.46 9.68
N MET A 324 26.03 24.93 9.57
CA MET A 324 25.30 24.38 10.71
C MET A 324 25.91 23.09 11.24
N ILE A 325 26.46 22.23 10.37
CA ILE A 325 27.19 21.03 10.80
C ILE A 325 28.41 21.43 11.63
N VAL A 326 29.20 22.40 11.20
CA VAL A 326 30.39 22.86 11.92
C VAL A 326 30.01 23.52 13.25
N GLU A 327 29.04 24.44 13.22
CA GLU A 327 28.59 25.19 14.40
C GLU A 327 28.01 24.29 15.50
N LEU A 328 27.16 23.33 15.12
CA LEU A 328 26.52 22.42 16.07
C LEU A 328 27.42 21.24 16.42
N GLY A 329 28.14 20.70 15.44
CA GLY A 329 28.97 19.51 15.59
C GLY A 329 30.21 19.78 16.43
N SER A 330 30.81 20.98 16.34
CA SER A 330 31.92 21.40 17.21
C SER A 330 31.54 21.43 18.69
N LYS A 331 30.24 21.54 19.01
CA LYS A 331 29.68 21.46 20.36
C LYS A 331 29.30 20.03 20.78
N GLY A 332 29.80 19.02 20.05
CA GLY A 332 29.56 17.60 20.32
C GLY A 332 28.13 17.13 20.07
N GLN A 333 27.31 17.91 19.35
CA GLN A 333 25.92 17.54 19.11
C GLN A 333 25.81 16.44 18.06
N LYS A 334 24.87 15.51 18.28
CA LYS A 334 24.45 14.56 17.25
C LYS A 334 23.53 15.25 16.26
N ILE A 335 23.84 15.14 14.98
CA ILE A 335 23.14 15.86 13.90
C ILE A 335 22.52 14.86 12.94
N VAL A 336 21.25 15.09 12.62
CA VAL A 336 20.52 14.36 11.57
C VAL A 336 20.24 15.31 10.41
N VAL A 337 20.84 15.03 9.26
CA VAL A 337 20.60 15.80 8.04
C VAL A 337 19.52 15.09 7.23
N THR A 338 18.39 15.76 6.96
CA THR A 338 17.31 15.19 6.15
C THR A 338 17.30 15.78 4.74
N GLY A 339 17.19 14.97 3.69
CA GLY A 339 17.20 15.51 2.33
C GLY A 339 17.12 14.46 1.23
N TYR A 340 17.46 14.85 0.00
CA TYR A 340 17.50 13.94 -1.15
C TYR A 340 18.85 13.20 -1.21
N PRO A 341 18.89 11.92 -1.61
CA PRO A 341 20.14 11.18 -1.83
C PRO A 341 21.14 11.94 -2.72
N SER A 342 20.68 12.49 -3.84
CA SER A 342 21.52 13.28 -4.75
C SER A 342 22.10 14.54 -4.10
N PHE A 343 21.31 15.24 -3.28
CA PHE A 343 21.77 16.38 -2.50
C PHE A 343 22.85 15.98 -1.48
N MET A 344 22.69 14.85 -0.79
CA MET A 344 23.72 14.37 0.15
C MET A 344 25.05 14.12 -0.55
N SER A 345 25.03 13.62 -1.80
CA SER A 345 26.27 13.43 -2.57
C SER A 345 26.96 14.77 -2.84
N ARG A 346 26.20 15.80 -3.23
CA ARG A 346 26.73 17.16 -3.45
C ARG A 346 27.24 17.79 -2.16
N LEU A 347 26.61 17.52 -1.03
CA LEU A 347 27.05 17.99 0.28
C LEU A 347 28.42 17.41 0.66
N ILE A 348 28.65 16.12 0.39
CA ILE A 348 29.95 15.47 0.60
C ILE A 348 31.03 16.11 -0.29
N ASP A 349 30.73 16.35 -1.57
CA ASP A 349 31.69 16.97 -2.50
C ASP A 349 32.02 18.41 -2.06
N ARG A 350 31.00 19.19 -1.68
CA ARG A 350 31.18 20.56 -1.18
C ARG A 350 32.01 20.61 0.10
N ALA A 351 31.77 19.68 1.03
CA ALA A 351 32.56 19.59 2.26
C ALA A 351 34.05 19.33 1.96
N ALA A 352 34.34 18.46 0.99
CA ALA A 352 35.71 18.16 0.58
C ALA A 352 36.39 19.39 -0.06
N GLU A 353 35.68 20.12 -0.92
CA GLU A 353 36.16 21.39 -1.49
C GLU A 353 36.49 22.44 -0.42
N GLU A 354 35.63 22.57 0.59
CA GLU A 354 35.82 23.48 1.73
C GLU A 354 36.78 22.92 2.79
N LYS A 355 37.38 21.74 2.56
CA LYS A 355 38.29 21.05 3.48
C LYS A 355 37.67 20.77 4.86
N ILE A 356 36.35 20.60 4.92
CA ILE A 356 35.61 20.20 6.11
C ILE A 356 35.60 18.68 6.20
N ASN A 357 36.32 18.12 7.17
CA ASN A 357 36.29 16.67 7.43
C ASN A 357 35.02 16.29 8.20
N LEU A 358 34.00 15.83 7.48
CA LEU A 358 32.70 15.44 8.06
C LEU A 358 32.80 14.26 9.05
N LYS A 359 33.86 13.44 8.99
CA LYS A 359 34.10 12.34 9.95
C LYS A 359 34.34 12.83 11.38
N ASN A 360 34.65 14.11 11.56
CA ASN A 360 34.84 14.72 12.87
C ASN A 360 33.51 14.91 13.64
N TYR A 361 32.36 14.74 12.98
CA TYR A 361 31.04 15.01 13.55
C TYR A 361 30.18 13.74 13.67
N ASP A 362 29.19 13.75 14.57
CA ASP A 362 28.22 12.65 14.69
C ASP A 362 27.02 12.88 13.76
N LEU A 363 27.18 12.45 12.50
CA LEU A 363 26.21 12.68 11.44
C LEU A 363 25.42 11.43 11.09
N THR A 364 24.11 11.57 10.97
CA THR A 364 23.22 10.58 10.35
C THR A 364 22.42 11.25 9.23
N ALA A 365 22.31 10.62 8.06
CA ALA A 365 21.44 11.09 6.99
C ALA A 365 20.10 10.33 7.00
N ILE A 366 18.98 11.06 6.97
CA ILE A 366 17.67 10.50 6.63
C ILE A 366 17.27 11.00 5.25
N VAL A 367 17.29 10.12 4.26
CA VAL A 367 17.04 10.47 2.87
C VAL A 367 15.66 10.03 2.41
N GLY A 368 15.15 10.65 1.35
CA GLY A 368 13.83 10.31 0.83
C GLY A 368 13.46 11.12 -0.39
N GLY A 369 12.36 10.76 -1.04
CA GLY A 369 11.92 11.39 -2.28
C GLY A 369 12.61 10.84 -3.54
N GLU A 370 13.80 10.26 -3.43
CA GLU A 370 14.50 9.51 -4.47
C GLU A 370 14.92 8.16 -3.87
N ALA A 371 15.08 7.13 -4.72
CA ALA A 371 15.74 5.91 -4.30
C ALA A 371 17.22 6.19 -4.03
N ILE A 372 17.83 5.46 -3.11
CA ILE A 372 19.27 5.50 -2.86
C ILE A 372 19.85 4.15 -3.29
N SER A 373 20.92 4.15 -4.08
CA SER A 373 21.68 2.94 -4.40
C SER A 373 22.61 2.58 -3.23
N GLU A 374 22.95 1.29 -3.07
CA GLU A 374 23.89 0.89 -2.02
C GLU A 374 25.31 1.41 -2.29
N ILE A 375 25.66 1.67 -3.57
CA ILE A 375 26.90 2.35 -3.95
C ILE A 375 26.92 3.78 -3.43
N LEU A 376 25.86 4.56 -3.68
CA LEU A 376 25.76 5.90 -3.14
C LEU A 376 25.77 5.89 -1.60
N ARG A 377 25.10 4.91 -0.97
CA ARG A 377 25.15 4.77 0.50
C ARG A 377 26.57 4.53 1.01
N ASP A 378 27.35 3.69 0.34
CA ASP A 378 28.74 3.40 0.70
C ASP A 378 29.63 4.64 0.50
N ARG A 379 29.39 5.43 -0.55
CA ARG A 379 30.03 6.74 -0.74
C ARG A 379 29.70 7.74 0.38
N LEU A 380 28.42 7.90 0.73
CA LEU A 380 27.99 8.84 1.77
C LEU A 380 28.54 8.48 3.16
N THR A 381 28.64 7.17 3.44
CA THR A 381 29.20 6.68 4.70
C THR A 381 30.72 6.65 4.73
N GLY A 382 31.37 6.68 3.57
CA GLY A 382 32.82 6.47 3.45
C GLY A 382 33.23 5.00 3.58
N ALA A 383 32.29 4.07 3.38
CA ALA A 383 32.57 2.64 3.25
C ALA A 383 33.28 2.32 1.92
N ASP A 384 33.11 3.16 0.89
CA ASP A 384 34.02 3.19 -0.27
C ASP A 384 35.29 3.97 0.12
N PRO A 385 36.47 3.31 0.20
CA PRO A 385 37.72 3.95 0.58
C PRO A 385 38.16 5.08 -0.36
N GLN A 386 37.60 5.15 -1.57
CA GLN A 386 37.91 6.19 -2.55
C GLN A 386 37.12 7.47 -2.33
N THR A 387 36.21 7.50 -1.35
CA THR A 387 35.31 8.64 -1.14
C THR A 387 35.52 9.28 0.22
N PRO A 388 35.38 10.62 0.34
CA PRO A 388 35.57 11.30 1.61
C PRO A 388 34.53 10.88 2.66
N GLY A 389 33.27 10.70 2.27
CA GLY A 389 32.19 10.26 3.15
C GLY A 389 32.02 11.12 4.41
N GLY A 390 31.34 10.60 5.44
CA GLY A 390 31.24 11.28 6.73
C GLY A 390 30.00 10.94 7.55
N PHE A 391 28.96 10.39 6.92
CA PHE A 391 27.77 9.94 7.67
C PHE A 391 28.02 8.61 8.35
N LYS A 392 27.76 8.51 9.66
CA LYS A 392 27.81 7.24 10.39
C LYS A 392 26.73 6.27 9.90
N ARG A 393 25.56 6.81 9.55
CA ARG A 393 24.39 6.06 9.07
C ARG A 393 23.65 6.85 8.01
N VAL A 394 23.10 6.13 7.03
CA VAL A 394 22.25 6.69 5.99
C VAL A 394 21.03 5.80 5.86
N ILE A 395 19.83 6.35 6.03
CA ILE A 395 18.57 5.61 6.12
C ILE A 395 17.55 6.27 5.23
N SER A 396 16.85 5.49 4.40
CA SER A 396 15.80 6.01 3.51
C SER A 396 14.40 5.90 4.13
N SER A 397 13.56 6.89 3.83
CA SER A 397 12.13 6.89 4.10
C SER A 397 11.35 6.93 2.78
N TYR A 398 10.39 6.02 2.64
CA TYR A 398 9.47 5.96 1.51
C TYR A 398 8.17 6.70 1.81
N GLY A 399 7.78 7.54 0.86
CA GLY A 399 6.53 8.26 0.89
C GLY A 399 6.17 8.85 -0.45
N ALA A 400 4.90 9.23 -0.57
CA ALA A 400 4.34 9.81 -1.77
C ALA A 400 3.38 10.96 -1.42
N SER A 401 3.45 12.06 -2.18
CA SER A 401 2.68 13.28 -1.90
C SER A 401 1.15 13.07 -1.92
N ASP A 402 0.69 12.07 -2.68
CA ASP A 402 -0.71 11.66 -2.77
C ASP A 402 -1.18 10.78 -1.59
N LEU A 403 -0.23 10.26 -0.81
CA LEU A 403 -0.42 9.35 0.33
C LEU A 403 0.11 9.99 1.62
N ASP A 404 1.33 9.68 2.07
CA ASP A 404 2.04 10.29 3.20
C ASP A 404 3.55 10.19 2.95
N LEU A 405 4.36 10.96 3.67
CA LEU A 405 5.82 10.96 3.53
C LEU A 405 6.52 9.77 4.21
N ASN A 406 5.88 9.14 5.19
CA ASN A 406 6.46 8.04 5.97
C ASN A 406 5.54 6.81 5.92
N ILE A 407 5.41 6.25 4.71
CA ILE A 407 4.68 5.01 4.48
C ILE A 407 5.53 3.83 4.98
N GLY A 408 6.83 3.86 4.68
CA GLY A 408 7.79 2.88 5.16
C GLY A 408 9.17 3.50 5.38
N PHE A 409 9.99 2.84 6.18
CA PHE A 409 11.33 3.30 6.55
C PHE A 409 12.33 2.16 6.48
N GLU A 410 13.58 2.48 6.12
CA GLU A 410 14.67 1.54 6.21
C GLU A 410 15.09 1.34 7.66
N THR A 411 15.63 0.16 7.93
CA THR A 411 16.33 -0.19 9.17
C THR A 411 17.69 -0.72 8.80
N ASP A 412 18.62 -0.76 9.75
CA ASP A 412 19.93 -1.39 9.50
C ASP A 412 19.75 -2.84 9.01
N PHE A 413 18.72 -3.54 9.52
CA PHE A 413 18.31 -4.87 9.05
C PHE A 413 17.87 -4.89 7.58
N SER A 414 17.00 -3.96 7.15
CA SER A 414 16.51 -3.96 5.77
C SER A 414 17.60 -3.55 4.76
N VAL A 415 18.51 -2.66 5.17
CA VAL A 415 19.71 -2.32 4.38
C VAL A 415 20.64 -3.54 4.26
N ALA A 416 20.87 -4.26 5.35
CA ALA A 416 21.70 -5.47 5.33
C ALA A 416 21.12 -6.56 4.41
N ILE A 417 19.80 -6.77 4.42
CA ILE A 417 19.14 -7.68 3.48
C ILE A 417 19.38 -7.24 2.03
N ARG A 418 19.19 -5.95 1.74
CA ARG A 418 19.38 -5.43 0.39
C ARG A 418 20.82 -5.62 -0.10
N LYS A 419 21.81 -5.36 0.76
CA LYS A 419 23.23 -5.65 0.48
C LYS A 419 23.50 -7.14 0.29
N ALA A 420 22.86 -8.01 1.06
CA ALA A 420 22.97 -9.46 0.91
C ALA A 420 22.39 -9.93 -0.44
N CYS A 421 21.27 -9.38 -0.89
CA CYS A 421 20.68 -9.67 -2.20
C CYS A 421 21.60 -9.24 -3.35
N LEU A 422 22.25 -8.08 -3.26
CA LEU A 422 23.21 -7.62 -4.28
C LEU A 422 24.42 -8.57 -4.41
N LYS A 423 24.86 -9.19 -3.31
CA LYS A 423 25.96 -10.16 -3.30
C LYS A 423 25.53 -11.59 -3.63
N ASN A 424 24.22 -11.88 -3.59
CA ASN A 424 23.69 -13.22 -3.76
C ASN A 424 22.44 -13.21 -4.67
N PRO A 425 22.62 -13.38 -5.99
CA PRO A 425 21.52 -13.42 -6.96
C PRO A 425 20.49 -14.52 -6.68
N ALA A 426 20.90 -15.64 -6.09
CA ALA A 426 19.97 -16.72 -5.73
C ALA A 426 19.05 -16.30 -4.57
N LEU A 427 19.56 -15.54 -3.59
CA LEU A 427 18.75 -14.95 -2.53
C LEU A 427 17.78 -13.91 -3.09
N ALA A 428 18.25 -13.04 -3.99
CA ALA A 428 17.40 -12.06 -4.68
C ALA A 428 16.22 -12.77 -5.39
N LYS A 429 16.51 -13.82 -6.16
CA LYS A 429 15.50 -14.64 -6.83
C LYS A 429 14.53 -15.31 -5.86
N GLU A 430 14.99 -15.81 -4.72
CA GLU A 430 14.12 -16.39 -3.69
C GLU A 430 13.19 -15.35 -3.05
N LEU A 431 13.67 -14.12 -2.82
CA LEU A 431 12.88 -13.09 -2.14
C LEU A 431 11.84 -12.43 -3.06
N PHE A 432 12.21 -12.13 -4.31
CA PHE A 432 11.38 -11.32 -5.20
C PHE A 432 11.35 -11.77 -6.66
N GLY A 433 11.83 -12.97 -6.98
CA GLY A 433 11.76 -13.57 -8.31
C GLY A 433 12.75 -12.95 -9.30
N GLU A 434 12.43 -13.06 -10.59
CA GLU A 434 13.30 -12.60 -11.70
C GLU A 434 13.08 -11.12 -12.06
N LYS A 435 12.60 -10.31 -11.10
CA LYS A 435 12.42 -8.87 -11.33
C LYS A 435 13.77 -8.20 -11.52
N VAL A 436 13.89 -7.39 -12.59
CA VAL A 436 15.06 -6.58 -12.89
C VAL A 436 15.25 -5.49 -11.82
N GLY A 437 16.50 -5.27 -11.41
CA GLY A 437 16.89 -4.23 -10.46
C GLY A 437 16.71 -4.61 -8.98
N SER A 438 17.39 -3.86 -8.11
CA SER A 438 17.36 -4.06 -6.66
C SER A 438 16.33 -3.14 -6.00
N PRO A 439 15.23 -3.69 -5.42
CA PRO A 439 14.23 -2.86 -4.77
C PRO A 439 14.81 -2.16 -3.54
N MET A 440 14.28 -0.99 -3.23
CA MET A 440 14.34 -0.47 -1.87
C MET A 440 13.54 -1.39 -0.94
N ILE A 441 14.05 -1.66 0.27
CA ILE A 441 13.40 -2.54 1.25
C ILE A 441 13.08 -1.75 2.52
N PHE A 442 11.80 -1.59 2.82
CA PHE A 442 11.30 -0.83 3.95
C PHE A 442 10.51 -1.73 4.92
N GLN A 443 10.47 -1.37 6.20
CA GLN A 443 9.38 -1.81 7.08
C GLN A 443 8.23 -0.80 7.02
N TYR A 444 6.99 -1.29 7.06
CA TYR A 444 5.81 -0.42 7.09
C TYR A 444 4.80 -0.87 8.15
N ASN A 445 3.97 0.07 8.61
CA ASN A 445 2.94 -0.23 9.58
C ASN A 445 1.59 -0.50 8.89
N PRO A 446 1.07 -1.75 8.94
CA PRO A 446 -0.19 -2.09 8.29
C PRO A 446 -1.41 -1.44 8.98
N LEU A 447 -1.24 -0.78 10.14
CA LEU A 447 -2.28 0.02 10.79
C LEU A 447 -2.35 1.47 10.30
N PHE A 448 -1.44 1.90 9.43
CA PHE A 448 -1.48 3.20 8.74
C PHE A 448 -1.94 3.05 7.29
N TYR A 449 -1.40 2.05 6.59
CA TYR A 449 -1.78 1.70 5.24
C TYR A 449 -2.05 0.20 5.11
N TYR A 450 -3.16 -0.13 4.46
CA TYR A 450 -3.31 -1.45 3.87
C TYR A 450 -2.72 -1.38 2.46
N ILE A 451 -1.71 -2.21 2.21
CA ILE A 451 -0.96 -2.22 0.96
C ILE A 451 -1.18 -3.56 0.29
N GLU A 452 -1.59 -3.52 -0.98
CA GLU A 452 -1.73 -4.67 -1.85
C GLU A 452 -0.74 -4.53 -3.01
N SER A 453 -0.40 -5.66 -3.65
CA SER A 453 0.29 -5.69 -4.93
C SER A 453 -0.57 -6.49 -5.89
N ASP A 454 -0.81 -5.97 -7.10
CA ASP A 454 -1.57 -6.70 -8.12
C ASP A 454 -0.71 -7.63 -8.96
N SER A 455 -1.31 -8.28 -9.96
CA SER A 455 -0.63 -9.22 -10.86
C SER A 455 0.53 -8.60 -11.64
N ASN A 456 0.49 -7.29 -11.87
CA ASN A 456 1.52 -6.55 -12.60
C ASN A 456 2.56 -5.95 -11.62
N GLY A 457 2.38 -6.16 -10.32
CA GLY A 457 3.24 -5.63 -9.28
C GLY A 457 2.93 -4.20 -8.87
N HIS A 458 1.80 -3.61 -9.29
CA HIS A 458 1.46 -2.24 -8.88
C HIS A 458 1.06 -2.21 -7.40
N LEU A 459 1.62 -1.27 -6.67
CA LEU A 459 1.31 -1.02 -5.27
C LEU A 459 0.00 -0.25 -5.14
N ILE A 460 -0.94 -0.86 -4.43
CA ILE A 460 -2.29 -0.33 -4.21
C ILE A 460 -2.45 -0.03 -2.73
N TYR A 461 -2.83 1.21 -2.43
CA TYR A 461 -2.87 1.73 -1.07
C TYR A 461 -4.29 2.03 -0.62
N THR A 462 -4.61 1.63 0.60
CA THR A 462 -5.79 2.13 1.31
C THR A 462 -5.37 2.80 2.61
N SER A 463 -5.68 4.10 2.75
CA SER A 463 -5.47 4.81 4.00
C SER A 463 -6.48 4.33 5.05
N VAL A 464 -5.98 3.66 6.09
CA VAL A 464 -6.85 3.05 7.11
C VAL A 464 -7.06 3.91 8.35
N SER A 465 -6.47 5.12 8.36
CA SER A 465 -6.64 6.09 9.44
C SER A 465 -7.97 6.83 9.37
N GLY A 466 -8.58 6.97 10.54
CA GLY A 466 -9.80 7.76 10.75
C GLY A 466 -9.63 9.26 10.46
N LYS A 467 -8.40 9.77 10.43
CA LYS A 467 -8.14 11.22 10.43
C LYS A 467 -7.91 11.82 9.05
N LYS A 468 -7.81 10.99 8.00
CA LYS A 468 -7.56 11.42 6.62
C LYS A 468 -8.75 12.18 6.04
N VAL A 469 -8.53 13.43 5.62
CA VAL A 469 -9.59 14.26 5.02
C VAL A 469 -9.88 13.87 3.57
N SER A 470 -8.87 13.41 2.84
CA SER A 470 -9.01 12.82 1.50
C SER A 470 -8.56 11.36 1.55
N PRO A 471 -9.43 10.41 1.94
CA PRO A 471 -9.03 9.01 2.08
C PRO A 471 -8.73 8.40 0.70
N ARG A 472 -7.58 7.76 0.57
CA ARG A 472 -7.21 6.96 -0.59
C ARG A 472 -7.74 5.54 -0.38
N ILE A 473 -8.60 5.07 -1.28
CA ILE A 473 -9.20 3.73 -1.20
C ILE A 473 -8.80 2.95 -2.44
N ARG A 474 -8.08 1.83 -2.23
CA ARG A 474 -7.46 1.03 -3.29
C ARG A 474 -6.83 1.90 -4.37
N TYR A 475 -6.01 2.84 -3.93
CA TYR A 475 -5.36 3.83 -4.77
C TYR A 475 -4.06 3.28 -5.33
N ASP A 476 -4.00 3.14 -6.64
CA ASP A 476 -2.80 2.80 -7.39
C ASP A 476 -1.86 4.02 -7.45
N SER A 477 -0.68 3.91 -6.84
CA SER A 477 0.34 4.98 -6.88
C SER A 477 1.15 4.97 -8.18
N SER A 478 0.98 3.93 -9.00
CA SER A 478 1.84 3.53 -10.11
C SER A 478 3.25 3.14 -9.69
N ASP A 479 3.49 2.84 -8.41
CA ASP A 479 4.76 2.28 -7.97
C ASP A 479 4.76 0.76 -8.11
N ILE A 480 5.87 0.18 -8.55
CA ILE A 480 6.07 -1.25 -8.68
C ILE A 480 6.68 -1.79 -7.39
N GLY A 481 6.05 -2.81 -6.84
CA GLY A 481 6.47 -3.38 -5.56
C GLY A 481 5.71 -4.59 -5.10
N MET A 482 6.07 -5.05 -3.92
CA MET A 482 5.39 -6.14 -3.23
C MET A 482 5.57 -6.01 -1.72
N THR A 483 4.74 -6.73 -0.97
CA THR A 483 4.87 -6.84 0.48
C THR A 483 5.23 -8.26 0.88
N LEU A 484 6.04 -8.42 1.92
CA LEU A 484 6.39 -9.72 2.48
C LEU A 484 6.23 -9.70 4.00
N GLU A 485 5.60 -10.73 4.56
CA GLU A 485 5.50 -10.86 6.02
C GLU A 485 6.89 -11.12 6.63
N ALA A 486 7.18 -10.50 7.77
CA ALA A 486 8.47 -10.65 8.45
C ALA A 486 8.86 -12.11 8.70
N GLN A 487 7.90 -12.96 9.12
CA GLN A 487 8.16 -14.38 9.38
C GLN A 487 8.53 -15.15 8.11
N GLU A 488 7.91 -14.83 6.97
CA GLU A 488 8.24 -15.45 5.69
C GLU A 488 9.61 -14.99 5.19
N LEU A 489 9.92 -13.69 5.36
CA LEU A 489 11.26 -13.17 5.07
C LEU A 489 12.33 -13.88 5.90
N MET A 490 12.13 -14.01 7.22
CA MET A 490 13.09 -14.70 8.10
C MET A 490 13.29 -16.17 7.70
N LYS A 491 12.21 -16.88 7.34
CA LYS A 491 12.31 -18.27 6.84
C LYS A 491 13.15 -18.35 5.57
N LYS A 492 12.99 -17.41 4.64
CA LYS A 492 13.76 -17.34 3.40
C LYS A 492 15.23 -17.05 3.68
N LEU A 493 15.54 -16.04 4.50
CA LEU A 493 16.93 -15.70 4.87
C LEU A 493 17.67 -16.86 5.54
N LYS A 494 17.00 -17.59 6.44
CA LYS A 494 17.58 -18.75 7.12
C LYS A 494 18.03 -19.86 6.17
N ARG A 495 17.33 -20.05 5.03
CA ARG A 495 17.71 -21.06 4.01
C ARG A 495 19.02 -20.72 3.31
N PHE A 496 19.42 -19.45 3.31
CA PHE A 496 20.62 -18.95 2.67
C PHE A 496 21.77 -18.72 3.67
N ASN A 497 21.63 -19.19 4.92
CA ASN A 497 22.59 -19.00 6.01
C ASN A 497 22.99 -17.53 6.22
N ILE A 498 22.05 -16.62 5.99
CA ILE A 498 22.25 -15.19 6.22
C ILE A 498 21.95 -14.89 7.69
N ASP A 499 23.00 -14.70 8.47
CA ASP A 499 22.93 -14.33 9.89
C ASP A 499 23.01 -12.80 10.02
N ILE A 500 21.84 -12.15 10.02
CA ILE A 500 21.69 -10.70 10.24
C ILE A 500 20.86 -10.53 11.51
N GLU A 501 21.27 -9.58 12.36
CA GLU A 501 20.54 -9.22 13.58
C GLU A 501 19.05 -8.97 13.29
N TYR A 502 18.18 -9.68 13.99
CA TYR A 502 16.75 -9.67 13.72
C TYR A 502 16.15 -8.26 13.90
N PRO A 503 15.11 -7.93 13.11
CA PRO A 503 14.44 -6.64 13.26
C PRO A 503 13.80 -6.55 14.65
N LYS A 504 13.88 -5.36 15.26
CA LYS A 504 13.25 -5.08 16.56
C LYS A 504 11.72 -5.24 16.54
N THR A 505 11.11 -5.25 15.35
CA THR A 505 9.66 -5.33 15.17
C THR A 505 9.28 -6.48 14.22
N ASN A 506 8.07 -7.03 14.39
CA ASN A 506 7.47 -8.01 13.48
C ASN A 506 6.65 -7.35 12.35
N LEU A 507 6.98 -6.10 12.00
CA LEU A 507 6.29 -5.37 10.94
C LEU A 507 6.61 -5.98 9.56
N PRO A 508 5.62 -6.03 8.65
CA PRO A 508 5.84 -6.50 7.28
C PRO A 508 6.82 -5.59 6.53
N PHE A 509 7.44 -6.17 5.51
CA PHE A 509 8.36 -5.50 4.62
C PHE A 509 7.66 -5.08 3.33
N LEU A 510 8.06 -3.92 2.82
CA LEU A 510 7.64 -3.35 1.54
C LEU A 510 8.87 -3.24 0.63
N PHE A 511 8.79 -3.87 -0.53
CA PHE A 511 9.80 -3.84 -1.57
C PHE A 511 9.32 -2.89 -2.68
N VAL A 512 10.12 -1.90 -3.04
CA VAL A 512 9.74 -0.85 -4.02
C VAL A 512 10.83 -0.73 -5.08
N TRP A 513 10.49 -0.99 -6.35
CA TRP A 513 11.39 -0.83 -7.51
C TRP A 513 11.33 0.57 -8.14
N GLY A 514 10.43 1.42 -7.66
CA GLY A 514 10.20 2.74 -8.23
C GLY A 514 8.88 2.79 -8.97
N ARG A 515 8.71 3.81 -9.81
CA ARG A 515 7.44 4.09 -10.50
C ARG A 515 7.40 3.43 -11.88
N GLU A 516 6.24 2.93 -12.27
CA GLU A 516 5.96 2.53 -13.65
C GLU A 516 6.31 3.68 -14.61
N GLY A 517 7.04 3.35 -15.68
CA GLY A 517 7.57 4.33 -16.63
C GLY A 517 8.91 4.98 -16.25
N VAL A 518 9.52 4.61 -15.12
CA VAL A 518 10.89 5.05 -14.73
C VAL A 518 11.98 4.16 -15.34
N ALA A 519 11.59 3.23 -16.22
CA ALA A 519 12.51 2.46 -17.03
C ALA A 519 12.38 2.89 -18.50
N ALA A 520 13.52 3.19 -19.13
CA ALA A 520 13.59 3.29 -20.57
C ALA A 520 13.38 1.91 -21.21
N THR A 521 12.93 1.90 -22.47
CA THR A 521 12.72 0.65 -23.20
C THR A 521 13.72 0.56 -24.33
N PHE A 522 14.52 -0.51 -24.35
CA PHE A 522 15.39 -0.87 -25.46
C PHE A 522 14.86 -2.15 -26.10
N TYR A 523 14.28 -2.02 -27.30
CA TYR A 523 13.42 -3.06 -27.91
C TYR A 523 12.30 -3.50 -26.95
N ALA A 524 12.46 -4.62 -26.24
CA ALA A 524 11.54 -5.11 -25.22
C ALA A 524 12.15 -5.15 -23.81
N ALA A 525 13.45 -4.86 -23.67
CA ALA A 525 14.14 -4.83 -22.40
C ALA A 525 13.88 -3.50 -21.68
N LYS A 526 13.68 -3.58 -20.36
CA LYS A 526 13.61 -2.41 -19.49
C LYS A 526 15.01 -2.09 -18.97
N VAL A 527 15.42 -0.84 -19.15
CA VAL A 527 16.69 -0.30 -18.63
C VAL A 527 16.35 0.77 -17.61
N ILE A 528 16.92 0.69 -16.41
CA ILE A 528 16.66 1.65 -15.34
C ILE A 528 17.88 2.55 -15.08
N PRO A 529 17.69 3.79 -14.61
CA PRO A 529 18.79 4.71 -14.34
C PRO A 529 19.86 4.15 -13.39
N GLU A 530 19.48 3.31 -12.44
CA GLU A 530 20.41 2.67 -11.50
C GLU A 530 21.40 1.70 -12.17
N GLU A 531 21.05 1.12 -13.32
CA GLU A 531 21.97 0.28 -14.09
C GLU A 531 23.03 1.14 -14.80
N LEU A 532 22.62 2.30 -15.34
CA LEU A 532 23.54 3.28 -15.91
C LEU A 532 24.44 3.90 -14.83
N GLU A 533 23.88 4.23 -13.65
CA GLU A 533 24.66 4.71 -12.50
C GLU A 533 25.77 3.71 -12.14
N GLN A 534 25.41 2.42 -12.01
CA GLN A 534 26.37 1.36 -11.71
C GLN A 534 27.43 1.22 -12.79
N ALA A 535 27.06 1.31 -14.07
CA ALA A 535 28.00 1.27 -15.17
C ALA A 535 28.99 2.45 -15.14
N ILE A 536 28.50 3.67 -14.88
CA ILE A 536 29.33 4.88 -14.71
C ILE A 536 30.29 4.71 -13.53
N GLN A 537 29.79 4.25 -12.38
CA GLN A 537 30.59 4.08 -11.17
C GLN A 537 31.66 2.98 -11.30
N ASN A 538 31.50 2.04 -12.24
CA ASN A 538 32.50 1.02 -12.55
C ASN A 538 33.44 1.40 -13.70
N SER A 539 33.28 2.59 -14.30
CA SER A 539 34.19 3.11 -15.32
C SER A 539 35.27 3.98 -14.67
N ALA A 540 36.54 3.58 -14.80
CA ALA A 540 37.68 4.34 -14.29
C ALA A 540 37.77 5.76 -14.88
N GLU A 541 37.23 5.96 -16.08
CA GLU A 541 37.26 7.26 -16.75
C GLU A 541 36.10 8.17 -16.32
N LEU A 542 34.95 7.60 -15.93
CA LEU A 542 33.73 8.36 -15.64
C LEU A 542 33.41 8.49 -14.14
N LYS A 543 33.80 7.53 -13.28
CA LYS A 543 33.34 7.41 -11.88
C LYS A 543 33.29 8.72 -11.10
N ASP A 544 34.35 9.53 -11.22
CA ASP A 544 34.52 10.79 -10.47
C ASP A 544 34.28 12.05 -11.30
N LYS A 545 34.01 11.89 -12.60
CA LYS A 545 33.90 12.99 -13.56
C LYS A 545 32.46 13.35 -13.93
N VAL A 546 31.46 12.59 -13.48
CA VAL A 546 30.05 12.76 -13.87
C VAL A 546 29.27 13.58 -12.83
N GLU A 547 28.48 14.54 -13.31
CA GLU A 547 27.56 15.36 -12.50
C GLU A 547 26.10 14.89 -12.64
N ASN A 548 25.65 14.67 -13.88
CA ASN A 548 24.30 14.22 -14.20
C ASN A 548 24.32 13.08 -15.21
N TYR A 549 23.30 12.22 -15.14
CA TYR A 549 23.08 11.17 -16.11
C TYR A 549 21.59 10.92 -16.29
N ALA A 550 21.20 10.45 -17.47
CA ALA A 550 19.82 10.09 -17.77
C ALA A 550 19.74 9.05 -18.90
N LEU A 551 18.61 8.37 -18.96
CA LEU A 551 18.21 7.58 -20.13
C LEU A 551 17.32 8.45 -21.00
N HIS A 552 17.65 8.54 -22.28
CA HIS A 552 16.85 9.27 -23.26
C HIS A 552 16.27 8.30 -24.28
N THR A 553 14.95 8.32 -24.42
CA THR A 553 14.23 7.52 -25.41
C THR A 553 13.58 8.44 -26.42
N TYR A 554 13.75 8.12 -27.70
CA TYR A 554 13.15 8.88 -28.79
C TYR A 554 12.79 7.95 -29.94
N GLU A 555 11.99 8.44 -30.87
CA GLU A 555 11.73 7.77 -32.13
C GLU A 555 12.57 8.45 -33.20
N ASP A 556 13.38 7.68 -33.94
CA ASP A 556 14.19 8.25 -35.01
C ASP A 556 13.35 8.55 -36.27
N GLU A 557 13.98 9.13 -37.30
CA GLU A 557 13.30 9.50 -38.55
C GLU A 557 12.64 8.32 -39.28
N LYS A 558 12.99 7.07 -38.94
CA LYS A 558 12.43 5.85 -39.52
C LYS A 558 11.31 5.26 -38.67
N GLY A 559 10.95 5.90 -37.56
CA GLY A 559 9.95 5.38 -36.64
C GLY A 559 10.51 4.35 -35.64
N GLU A 560 11.83 4.16 -35.59
CA GLU A 560 12.44 3.19 -34.68
C GLU A 560 12.70 3.79 -33.31
N LYS A 561 12.28 3.10 -32.25
CA LYS A 561 12.58 3.50 -30.87
C LYS A 561 14.07 3.36 -30.59
N ARG A 562 14.66 4.43 -30.06
CA ARG A 562 16.06 4.56 -29.69
C ARG A 562 16.22 4.75 -28.19
N LEU A 563 17.41 4.39 -27.70
CA LEU A 563 17.83 4.62 -26.32
C LEU A 563 19.25 5.21 -26.34
N ASP A 564 19.41 6.37 -25.73
CA ASP A 564 20.71 6.97 -25.46
C ASP A 564 21.00 6.98 -23.96
N PHE A 565 22.28 6.84 -23.63
CA PHE A 565 22.81 7.10 -22.30
C PHE A 565 23.41 8.49 -22.29
N TRP A 566 22.71 9.44 -21.66
CA TRP A 566 23.20 10.80 -21.50
C TRP A 566 24.04 10.90 -20.24
N VAL A 567 25.25 11.46 -20.37
CA VAL A 567 26.20 11.66 -19.28
C VAL A 567 26.78 13.06 -19.37
N GLU A 568 26.57 13.87 -18.35
CA GLU A 568 27.12 15.23 -18.23
C GLU A 568 28.26 15.24 -17.22
N LEU A 569 29.38 15.85 -17.61
CA LEU A 569 30.58 15.94 -16.80
C LEU A 569 30.48 17.05 -15.73
N LYS A 570 31.26 16.90 -14.65
CA LYS A 570 31.47 17.94 -13.64
C LYS A 570 32.20 19.14 -14.23
N ALA A 571 32.03 20.31 -13.61
CA ALA A 571 32.75 21.52 -13.99
C ALA A 571 34.27 21.28 -14.01
N GLY A 572 34.91 21.55 -15.15
CA GLY A 572 36.35 21.38 -15.34
C GLY A 572 36.82 19.93 -15.56
N ALA A 573 35.94 18.92 -15.48
CA ALA A 573 36.29 17.55 -15.82
C ALA A 573 36.39 17.37 -17.35
N GLN A 574 37.39 16.61 -17.79
CA GLN A 574 37.57 16.26 -19.19
C GLN A 574 37.67 14.75 -19.39
N VAL A 575 37.06 14.29 -20.47
CA VAL A 575 37.07 12.91 -20.97
C VAL A 575 37.52 13.00 -22.43
N ASP A 576 38.31 12.04 -22.90
CA ASP A 576 38.70 12.03 -24.31
C ASP A 576 37.45 11.83 -25.17
N ALA A 577 37.11 12.86 -25.94
CA ALA A 577 35.95 12.88 -26.83
C ALA A 577 36.23 12.26 -28.21
N SER A 578 37.40 11.63 -28.40
CA SER A 578 37.70 10.87 -29.62
C SER A 578 36.62 9.81 -29.87
N ALA A 579 36.30 9.58 -31.15
CA ALA A 579 35.29 8.60 -31.53
C ALA A 579 35.64 7.19 -30.99
N ASP A 580 36.92 6.83 -31.02
CA ASP A 580 37.43 5.57 -30.49
C ASP A 580 37.22 5.44 -28.98
N ASN A 581 37.48 6.50 -28.22
CA ASN A 581 37.27 6.46 -26.77
C ASN A 581 35.79 6.43 -26.42
N ASN A 582 34.95 7.22 -27.09
CA ASN A 582 33.52 7.19 -26.88
C ASN A 582 32.92 5.80 -27.20
N GLN A 583 33.39 5.14 -28.26
CA GLN A 583 32.99 3.76 -28.57
C GLN A 583 33.42 2.77 -27.47
N LYS A 584 34.66 2.86 -26.98
CA LYS A 584 35.16 2.02 -25.88
C LYS A 584 34.34 2.21 -24.61
N LEU A 585 34.04 3.46 -24.25
CA LEU A 585 33.19 3.79 -23.10
C LEU A 585 31.77 3.27 -23.27
N ASN A 586 31.19 3.42 -24.46
CA ASN A 586 29.86 2.89 -24.76
C ASN A 586 29.82 1.36 -24.57
N GLU A 587 30.78 0.63 -25.14
CA GLU A 587 30.87 -0.83 -24.95
C GLU A 587 31.10 -1.23 -23.50
N ALA A 588 31.90 -0.48 -22.74
CA ALA A 588 32.11 -0.73 -21.32
C ALA A 588 30.80 -0.59 -20.52
N ILE A 589 30.02 0.45 -20.80
CA ILE A 589 28.70 0.66 -20.18
C ILE A 589 27.74 -0.45 -20.57
N LEU A 590 27.63 -0.78 -21.86
CA LEU A 590 26.76 -1.85 -22.35
C LEU A 590 27.10 -3.19 -21.71
N ASN A 591 28.40 -3.54 -21.65
CA ASN A 591 28.87 -4.78 -21.03
C ASN A 591 28.58 -4.84 -19.53
N HIS A 592 28.61 -3.70 -18.83
CA HIS A 592 28.22 -3.66 -17.43
C HIS A 592 26.73 -3.94 -17.25
N ILE A 593 25.86 -3.26 -18.01
CA ILE A 593 24.41 -3.45 -17.95
C ILE A 593 24.03 -4.89 -18.33
N ARG A 594 24.65 -5.47 -19.37
CA ARG A 594 24.47 -6.87 -19.81
C ARG A 594 24.73 -7.90 -18.69
N LYS A 595 25.65 -7.62 -17.76
CA LYS A 595 25.95 -8.52 -16.63
C LYS A 595 24.86 -8.53 -15.58
N GLN A 596 24.11 -7.43 -15.44
CA GLN A 596 23.11 -7.24 -14.40
C GLN A 596 21.68 -7.47 -14.90
N ASN A 597 21.46 -7.32 -16.20
CA ASN A 597 20.15 -7.36 -16.83
C ASN A 597 20.14 -8.39 -17.97
N SER A 598 19.59 -9.57 -17.69
CA SER A 598 19.51 -10.67 -18.66
C SER A 598 18.62 -10.36 -19.85
N ASP A 599 17.56 -9.58 -19.66
CA ASP A 599 16.66 -9.17 -20.73
C ASP A 599 17.34 -8.19 -21.68
N PHE A 600 18.04 -7.20 -21.11
CA PHE A 600 18.88 -6.28 -21.89
C PHE A 600 19.95 -7.04 -22.67
N LYS A 601 20.66 -7.97 -22.02
CA LYS A 601 21.66 -8.81 -22.69
C LYS A 601 21.06 -9.55 -23.88
N ARG A 602 19.88 -10.16 -23.71
CA ARG A 602 19.20 -10.89 -24.79
C ARG A 602 18.82 -9.97 -25.95
N MET A 603 18.27 -8.79 -25.66
CA MET A 603 17.89 -7.83 -26.70
C MET A 603 19.11 -7.23 -27.41
N ASP A 604 20.20 -6.98 -26.67
CA ASP A 604 21.46 -6.49 -27.23
C ASP A 604 22.15 -7.56 -28.09
N ASP A 605 22.10 -8.84 -27.70
CA ASP A 605 22.59 -9.96 -28.53
C ASP A 605 21.80 -10.05 -29.85
N ILE A 606 20.48 -9.88 -29.81
CA ILE A 606 19.63 -9.84 -31.02
C ILE A 606 19.98 -8.63 -31.88
N ALA A 607 20.20 -7.46 -31.27
CA ALA A 607 20.62 -6.25 -31.99
C ALA A 607 21.95 -6.48 -32.71
N ILE A 608 22.95 -7.05 -32.02
CA ILE A 608 24.26 -7.37 -32.62
C ILE A 608 24.11 -8.33 -33.81
N LEU A 609 23.34 -9.42 -33.64
CA LEU A 609 23.15 -10.43 -34.70
C LEU A 609 22.45 -9.88 -35.95
N ASN A 610 21.52 -8.95 -35.76
CA ASN A 610 20.72 -8.38 -36.84
C ASN A 610 21.29 -7.07 -37.39
N ASN A 611 22.50 -6.69 -36.96
CA ASN A 611 23.09 -5.38 -37.25
C ASN A 611 22.12 -4.22 -36.89
N GLY A 612 21.35 -4.42 -35.82
CA GLY A 612 20.41 -3.49 -35.23
C GLY A 612 21.13 -2.44 -34.38
N LEU A 613 20.41 -1.36 -34.08
CA LEU A 613 20.97 -0.20 -33.40
C LEU A 613 20.95 -0.41 -31.90
N ARG A 614 22.13 -0.29 -31.30
CA ARG A 614 22.39 -0.46 -29.87
C ARG A 614 22.35 0.89 -29.16
N PRO A 615 22.19 0.94 -27.82
CA PRO A 615 22.20 2.20 -27.11
C PRO A 615 23.53 2.94 -27.25
N VAL A 616 23.47 4.26 -27.28
CA VAL A 616 24.63 5.13 -27.53
C VAL A 616 24.90 6.05 -26.36
N LEU A 617 26.15 6.10 -25.90
CA LEU A 617 26.65 7.08 -24.94
C LEU A 617 26.79 8.46 -25.60
N LYS A 618 26.10 9.45 -25.03
CA LYS A 618 26.25 10.88 -25.34
C LYS A 618 26.87 11.60 -24.14
N LEU A 619 28.09 12.10 -24.35
CA LEU A 619 28.83 12.89 -23.37
C LEU A 619 28.53 14.38 -23.58
N PHE A 620 28.28 15.09 -22.48
CA PHE A 620 28.04 16.53 -22.47
C PHE A 620 29.04 17.20 -21.52
N SER A 621 29.55 18.37 -21.89
CA SER A 621 30.29 19.23 -20.98
C SER A 621 29.35 19.76 -19.89
N PHE A 622 29.93 20.18 -18.77
CA PHE A 622 29.18 20.78 -17.67
C PHE A 622 28.31 21.94 -18.13
N GLY A 623 26.99 21.83 -17.93
CA GLY A 623 26.04 22.89 -18.24
C GLY A 623 25.54 22.91 -19.69
N GLU A 624 26.06 22.03 -20.56
CA GLU A 624 25.70 21.98 -21.99
C GLU A 624 24.67 20.88 -22.30
N GLY A 625 24.47 19.93 -21.38
CA GLY A 625 23.54 18.83 -21.57
C GLY A 625 22.08 19.23 -21.39
N PRO A 626 21.11 18.49 -21.98
CA PRO A 626 19.67 18.69 -21.71
C PRO A 626 19.27 18.54 -20.23
N MET A 627 20.19 18.02 -19.41
CA MET A 627 20.05 17.83 -17.97
C MET A 627 20.50 19.05 -17.14
N ALA A 628 21.24 20.00 -17.73
CA ALA A 628 21.84 21.14 -17.04
C ALA A 628 20.82 22.05 -16.32
N ASN A 629 19.62 22.18 -16.87
CA ASN A 629 18.59 23.11 -16.41
C ASN A 629 17.67 22.55 -15.31
N GLN A 630 18.02 21.43 -14.67
CA GLN A 630 17.23 20.89 -13.58
C GLN A 630 17.31 21.80 -12.35
N PRO A 631 16.16 22.28 -11.81
CA PRO A 631 16.20 23.17 -10.65
C PRO A 631 16.83 22.44 -9.46
N PRO A 632 17.84 23.01 -8.78
CA PRO A 632 18.59 22.32 -7.73
C PRO A 632 17.74 21.93 -6.50
N HIS A 633 16.55 22.52 -6.38
CA HIS A 633 15.58 22.25 -5.32
C HIS A 633 14.53 21.19 -5.70
N LYS A 634 14.58 20.61 -6.89
CA LYS A 634 13.67 19.53 -7.33
C LYS A 634 14.42 18.19 -7.35
N LYS A 635 13.62 17.11 -7.31
CA LYS A 635 14.12 15.74 -7.51
C LYS A 635 14.75 15.63 -8.89
N LYS A 636 15.88 14.92 -9.00
CA LYS A 636 16.52 14.70 -10.30
C LYS A 636 15.61 13.91 -11.25
N GLN A 637 15.55 14.32 -12.51
CA GLN A 637 14.88 13.60 -13.59
C GLN A 637 15.90 12.74 -14.32
N TYR A 638 15.60 11.44 -14.46
CA TYR A 638 16.52 10.45 -15.05
C TYR A 638 16.02 9.82 -16.34
N ILE A 639 14.77 10.08 -16.74
CA ILE A 639 14.20 9.59 -18.01
C ILE A 639 13.73 10.80 -18.81
N TYR A 640 14.15 10.88 -20.07
CA TYR A 640 13.72 11.87 -21.04
C TYR A 640 13.09 11.16 -22.23
N GLU A 641 11.92 11.60 -22.66
CA GLU A 641 11.20 11.00 -23.79
C GLU A 641 10.81 12.09 -24.78
N ASP A 642 11.32 12.00 -26.01
CA ASP A 642 10.86 12.84 -27.11
C ASP A 642 9.68 12.14 -27.77
N LYS A 643 8.56 12.86 -27.89
CA LYS A 643 7.43 12.43 -28.70
C LYS A 643 7.53 13.15 -30.03
N LEU A 644 7.53 12.41 -31.14
CA LEU A 644 7.26 13.01 -32.45
C LEU A 644 5.88 13.69 -32.34
N ASN A 645 5.87 15.00 -32.57
CA ASN A 645 4.64 15.79 -32.62
C ASN A 645 3.82 15.46 -33.85
#